data_AF-N9NWZ6-F1
#
_entry.id   AF-N9NWZ6-F1
#
_cell.length_a   1.000
_cell.length_b   1.000
_cell.length_c   1.000
_cell.angle_alpha   90.00
_cell.angle_beta   90.00
_cell.angle_gamma   90.00
#
_symmetry.space_group_name_H-M   'P 1'
#
loop_
_entity.id
_entity.type
_entity.pdbx_description
1 polymer ?
#
loop_
_entity_poly.entity_id
_entity_poly.type
_entity_poly.pdbx_seq_one_letter_code
_entity_poly.pdbx_strand_id
1 'polypeptide(L)'
;MKNKILYPFAFTALFAALSGCGGESANVIPEQNDEATTNGSCSATTTNCLEWGLEYPIDGLNFNCSGDKENTFITLFDQNDGVTSGTCQKADTIEFYLKSFSDTKIKLGTVKLSEYMNLSTASQLPRLSVLDIAKGITGRNIARIEQTDPTVQVAMKLVKIWQTLALEKGRIYNPTDVQPLYITEDMRKNLGKINKDINLTDANLAETLKPFIDISQISDDQAFEVVKKLANIASAAVYQPEFSLFSTSGIISSNLTGSDGLAGCNKSVCDIKDKTTKYLFGHFILITDRQGYTFGSGLQWRDTQLKLGSNNLGSLGGINAELIRKVKPQQITAVPQTSWISPATRMLSSNAPYKMNVANNSNPLEIYQGRLLSDYVIAGKEAFYKMATGKTELSDADRASLGLWRFNADDDNYSGSIDLYKIFPISYLDRQVFRTAENVEPDEEYIFPMYGNMEFKFSENSISPVTVGVVIDSNGDVRTNMQSATNLATDSINGCQGDILPAGLKDNNGVQQYRLGTLGRAFIDEKTVSMRLVFADPVFGSLNGALVGMNSTIQASTNTDDKIVIGGALLNLSNVLNGTSRVGFTNSAGESVGWANTYASFQKVYNNNNTDETTEETNLAKLSGGSVSFKLADCYSIKTK
;
A
#
# COMPACT_ATOMS: atom_id res chain seq x y z
N MET A 1 0.87 -60.86 26.85
CA MET A 1 0.81 -60.14 28.16
C MET A 1 1.95 -59.13 28.12
N LYS A 2 1.82 -57.81 28.11
CA LYS A 2 0.89 -56.79 28.66
C LYS A 2 1.21 -55.51 27.85
N ASN A 3 0.46 -54.42 27.75
CA ASN A 3 -0.93 -54.05 27.98
C ASN A 3 -1.12 -52.80 27.11
N LYS A 4 -2.26 -52.69 26.43
CA LYS A 4 -2.77 -51.44 25.88
C LYS A 4 -3.12 -50.50 27.04
N ILE A 5 -2.73 -49.24 26.94
CA ILE A 5 -3.49 -48.12 27.53
C ILE A 5 -3.61 -47.05 26.44
N LEU A 6 -4.79 -47.03 25.82
CA LEU A 6 -5.35 -45.91 25.07
C LEU A 6 -6.11 -45.05 26.07
N TYR A 7 -5.98 -43.73 26.01
CA TYR A 7 -7.07 -42.76 26.17
C TYR A 7 -6.63 -41.37 25.65
N PRO A 8 -7.56 -40.51 25.22
CA PRO A 8 -7.57 -39.97 23.87
C PRO A 8 -8.01 -38.49 23.86
N PHE A 9 -7.12 -37.52 23.92
CA PHE A 9 -7.53 -36.12 23.78
C PHE A 9 -6.35 -35.29 23.30
N ALA A 10 -6.23 -35.08 21.99
CA ALA A 10 -5.47 -33.96 21.40
C ALA A 10 -5.56 -33.90 19.85
N PHE A 11 -6.66 -34.32 19.20
CA PHE A 11 -6.75 -34.28 17.73
C PHE A 11 -7.67 -33.18 17.15
N THR A 12 -8.03 -32.17 17.95
CA THR A 12 -8.91 -31.07 17.51
C THR A 12 -8.33 -29.66 17.67
N ALA A 13 -7.06 -29.51 18.05
CA ALA A 13 -6.44 -28.18 18.22
C ALA A 13 -5.37 -27.82 17.16
N LEU A 14 -5.03 -28.73 16.24
CA LEU A 14 -4.03 -28.47 15.19
C LEU A 14 -4.62 -28.15 13.81
N PHE A 15 -5.95 -28.09 13.67
CA PHE A 15 -6.62 -27.72 12.42
C PHE A 15 -7.13 -26.26 12.36
N ALA A 16 -7.00 -25.49 13.44
CA ALA A 16 -7.38 -24.07 13.46
C ALA A 16 -6.21 -23.10 13.22
N ALA A 17 -4.98 -23.60 13.10
CA ALA A 17 -3.77 -22.80 12.86
C ALA A 17 -3.15 -23.01 11.46
N LEU A 18 -3.85 -23.73 10.57
CA LEU A 18 -3.42 -24.03 9.19
C LEU A 18 -4.48 -23.68 8.14
N SER A 19 -5.61 -23.07 8.52
CA SER A 19 -6.61 -22.53 7.59
C SER A 19 -6.35 -21.08 7.19
N GLY A 20 -5.08 -20.64 7.24
CA GLY A 20 -4.66 -19.28 6.91
C GLY A 20 -3.30 -19.24 6.20
N CYS A 21 -3.00 -20.24 5.38
CA CYS A 21 -1.97 -20.23 4.33
C CYS A 21 -2.01 -21.60 3.65
N GLY A 22 -2.65 -21.73 2.49
CA GLY A 22 -2.78 -23.04 1.82
C GLY A 22 -3.80 -23.03 0.69
N GLY A 23 -3.55 -22.24 -0.35
CA GLY A 23 -4.16 -22.48 -1.66
C GLY A 23 -3.36 -23.54 -2.37
N GLU A 24 -3.87 -24.76 -2.43
CA GLU A 24 -3.38 -25.79 -3.33
C GLU A 24 -3.52 -25.28 -4.77
N SER A 25 -2.40 -25.21 -5.49
CA SER A 25 -2.36 -24.87 -6.90
C SER A 25 -2.96 -26.03 -7.70
N ALA A 26 -4.22 -25.89 -8.09
CA ALA A 26 -4.82 -26.69 -9.13
C ALA A 26 -5.26 -25.79 -10.27
N ASN A 27 -4.41 -25.71 -11.30
CA ASN A 27 -4.85 -25.82 -12.68
C ASN A 27 -3.70 -26.40 -13.51
N VAL A 28 -3.82 -27.69 -13.82
CA VAL A 28 -3.11 -28.36 -14.91
C VAL A 28 -4.16 -28.69 -15.98
N ILE A 29 -3.95 -28.26 -17.22
CA ILE A 29 -4.13 -29.13 -18.39
C ILE A 29 -2.89 -28.94 -19.31
N PRO A 30 -2.18 -30.03 -19.70
CA PRO A 30 -0.86 -30.02 -20.35
C PRO A 30 -0.91 -30.36 -21.86
N GLU A 31 0.14 -30.04 -22.65
CA GLU A 31 0.98 -31.04 -23.37
C GLU A 31 2.11 -30.47 -24.29
N GLN A 32 3.25 -31.16 -24.23
CA GLN A 32 4.33 -31.39 -25.22
C GLN A 32 4.84 -30.25 -26.12
N ASN A 33 5.69 -29.40 -25.56
CA ASN A 33 7.10 -29.30 -25.97
C ASN A 33 7.91 -28.79 -24.77
N ASP A 34 8.76 -29.68 -24.23
CA ASP A 34 9.65 -29.45 -23.09
C ASP A 34 10.52 -28.20 -23.29
N GLU A 35 10.50 -27.28 -22.31
CA GLU A 35 11.68 -26.56 -21.76
C GLU A 35 11.35 -25.40 -20.77
N ALA A 36 10.09 -25.12 -20.40
CA ALA A 36 9.81 -24.07 -19.41
C ALA A 36 8.45 -24.22 -18.69
N THR A 37 8.38 -25.02 -17.62
CA THR A 37 7.16 -25.17 -16.78
C THR A 37 7.35 -24.74 -15.33
N THR A 38 8.44 -24.03 -14.99
CA THR A 38 8.67 -23.54 -13.62
C THR A 38 8.63 -22.02 -13.57
N ASN A 39 7.93 -21.47 -12.57
CA ASN A 39 7.98 -20.06 -12.22
C ASN A 39 9.31 -19.79 -11.50
N GLY A 40 10.39 -19.66 -12.28
CA GLY A 40 11.70 -19.25 -11.80
C GLY A 40 12.71 -20.35 -11.46
N SER A 41 13.91 -19.92 -11.05
CA SER A 41 15.11 -20.77 -10.89
C SER A 41 15.34 -21.30 -9.47
N CYS A 42 14.52 -20.89 -8.51
CA CYS A 42 14.64 -21.28 -7.11
C CYS A 42 13.29 -21.28 -6.39
N SER A 43 13.22 -21.95 -5.24
CA SER A 43 12.02 -21.92 -4.40
C SER A 43 12.02 -20.67 -3.51
N ALA A 44 10.90 -19.94 -3.49
CA ALA A 44 10.71 -18.69 -2.73
C ALA A 44 11.04 -18.82 -1.22
N THR A 45 10.97 -20.03 -0.66
CA THR A 45 11.27 -20.30 0.75
C THR A 45 12.76 -20.46 1.06
N THR A 46 13.63 -20.50 0.04
CA THR A 46 15.08 -20.69 0.21
C THR A 46 15.82 -19.35 0.46
N THR A 47 16.81 -19.36 1.35
CA THR A 47 17.50 -18.15 1.86
C THR A 47 18.09 -17.24 0.78
N ASN A 48 18.52 -17.79 -0.36
CA ASN A 48 19.14 -17.06 -1.46
C ASN A 48 18.19 -16.83 -2.64
N CYS A 49 16.91 -17.19 -2.51
CA CYS A 49 15.90 -16.93 -3.51
C CYS A 49 15.14 -15.66 -3.19
N LEU A 50 14.74 -14.95 -4.24
CA LEU A 50 13.87 -13.81 -4.16
C LEU A 50 12.67 -14.05 -5.09
N GLU A 51 11.48 -14.10 -4.50
CA GLU A 51 10.25 -13.95 -5.26
C GLU A 51 9.98 -12.45 -5.46
N TRP A 52 9.59 -12.09 -6.67
CA TRP A 52 9.29 -10.72 -7.07
C TRP A 52 7.94 -10.68 -7.78
N GLY A 53 7.26 -9.53 -7.69
CA GLY A 53 6.01 -9.29 -8.39
C GLY A 53 6.17 -8.25 -9.49
N LEU A 54 5.43 -8.36 -10.58
CA LEU A 54 5.25 -7.28 -11.54
C LEU A 54 4.14 -6.34 -11.07
N GLU A 55 4.34 -5.09 -11.37
CA GLU A 55 3.37 -4.03 -11.12
C GLU A 55 2.24 -4.06 -12.15
N TYR A 56 2.58 -4.27 -13.43
CA TYR A 56 1.60 -4.61 -14.47
C TYR A 56 1.28 -6.12 -14.39
N PRO A 57 0.00 -6.53 -14.31
CA PRO A 57 -0.40 -7.94 -14.25
C PRO A 57 -0.24 -8.66 -15.60
N ILE A 58 0.94 -9.19 -15.90
CA ILE A 58 1.25 -9.89 -17.17
C ILE A 58 1.58 -11.36 -16.90
N ASP A 59 0.65 -12.25 -17.19
CA ASP A 59 0.84 -13.69 -17.12
C ASP A 59 1.54 -14.23 -18.39
N GLY A 60 2.49 -15.14 -18.21
CA GLY A 60 3.18 -15.80 -19.33
C GLY A 60 4.32 -15.00 -19.95
N LEU A 61 4.80 -13.92 -19.32
CA LEU A 61 5.95 -13.18 -19.81
C LEU A 61 7.24 -14.01 -19.62
N ASN A 62 8.07 -14.13 -20.66
CA ASN A 62 9.31 -14.90 -20.53
C ASN A 62 10.34 -14.15 -19.71
N PHE A 63 11.08 -14.88 -18.88
CA PHE A 63 12.25 -14.36 -18.23
C PHE A 63 13.36 -15.41 -18.05
N ASN A 64 14.60 -14.93 -17.96
CA ASN A 64 15.76 -15.72 -17.58
C ASN A 64 16.38 -15.14 -16.29
N CYS A 65 16.96 -16.01 -15.46
CA CYS A 65 17.76 -15.61 -14.31
C CYS A 65 19.25 -15.82 -14.67
N SER A 66 20.10 -14.81 -14.55
CA SER A 66 21.50 -14.88 -15.04
C SER A 66 22.35 -16.06 -14.51
N GLY A 67 22.02 -16.59 -13.33
CA GLY A 67 22.68 -17.75 -12.71
C GLY A 67 22.21 -19.09 -13.26
N ASP A 68 21.07 -19.15 -13.95
CA ASP A 68 20.57 -20.32 -14.66
C ASP A 68 20.75 -20.12 -16.17
N LYS A 69 21.61 -20.94 -16.77
CA LYS A 69 21.95 -20.85 -18.20
C LYS A 69 21.23 -21.88 -19.06
N GLU A 70 20.48 -22.78 -18.43
CA GLU A 70 19.88 -23.94 -19.09
C GLU A 70 18.38 -23.74 -19.27
N ASN A 71 17.72 -23.09 -18.31
CA ASN A 71 16.28 -22.98 -18.29
C ASN A 71 15.77 -21.59 -18.69
N THR A 72 14.54 -21.57 -19.20
CA THR A 72 13.77 -20.35 -19.40
C THR A 72 12.50 -20.43 -18.56
N PHE A 73 11.98 -19.29 -18.12
CA PHE A 73 10.83 -19.26 -17.22
C PHE A 73 9.74 -18.37 -17.78
N ILE A 74 8.55 -18.51 -17.19
CA ILE A 74 7.42 -17.61 -17.43
C ILE A 74 6.86 -17.09 -16.12
N THR A 75 6.36 -15.86 -16.14
CA THR A 75 5.65 -15.28 -15.01
C THR A 75 4.27 -15.92 -14.85
N LEU A 76 3.77 -16.02 -13.63
CA LEU A 76 2.43 -16.53 -13.34
C LEU A 76 1.60 -15.48 -12.58
N PHE A 77 0.35 -15.29 -13.00
CA PHE A 77 -0.60 -14.41 -12.36
C PHE A 77 -1.42 -15.15 -11.30
N ASP A 78 -1.26 -14.72 -10.05
CA ASP A 78 -2.11 -15.15 -8.95
C ASP A 78 -3.36 -14.27 -8.87
N GLN A 79 -4.52 -14.87 -9.16
CA GLN A 79 -5.83 -14.24 -9.02
C GLN A 79 -6.14 -13.90 -7.56
N ASN A 80 -5.63 -14.68 -6.60
CA ASN A 80 -5.83 -14.53 -5.17
C ASN A 80 -4.96 -13.48 -4.52
N ASP A 81 -3.87 -13.05 -5.15
CA ASP A 81 -3.03 -11.92 -4.70
C ASP A 81 -3.05 -10.72 -5.64
N GLY A 82 -3.64 -10.85 -6.84
CA GLY A 82 -3.70 -9.77 -7.84
C GLY A 82 -2.31 -9.37 -8.32
N VAL A 83 -1.37 -10.32 -8.35
CA VAL A 83 0.03 -10.12 -8.68
C VAL A 83 0.48 -11.14 -9.70
N THR A 84 1.31 -10.70 -10.64
CA THR A 84 2.10 -11.63 -11.42
C THR A 84 3.48 -11.78 -10.79
N SER A 85 3.94 -12.99 -10.49
CA SER A 85 5.23 -13.22 -9.84
C SER A 85 6.20 -14.09 -10.64
N GLY A 86 7.45 -14.05 -10.20
CA GLY A 86 8.61 -14.79 -10.69
C GLY A 86 9.61 -15.05 -9.54
N THR A 87 10.48 -16.07 -9.66
CA THR A 87 11.59 -16.28 -8.71
C THR A 87 12.96 -16.35 -9.39
N CYS A 88 13.98 -15.76 -8.76
CA CYS A 88 15.39 -15.93 -9.15
C CYS A 88 16.30 -15.85 -7.91
N GLN A 89 17.58 -16.21 -8.04
CA GLN A 89 18.52 -16.00 -6.94
C GLN A 89 18.76 -14.50 -6.72
N LYS A 90 18.99 -14.07 -5.47
CA LYS A 90 19.20 -12.65 -5.12
C LYS A 90 20.32 -11.96 -5.90
N ALA A 91 21.34 -12.72 -6.32
CA ALA A 91 22.47 -12.20 -7.10
C ALA A 91 22.15 -12.06 -8.60
N ASP A 92 21.01 -12.58 -9.06
CA ASP A 92 20.68 -12.63 -10.47
C ASP A 92 20.31 -11.27 -11.05
N THR A 93 20.56 -11.15 -12.35
CA THR A 93 19.89 -10.20 -13.23
C THR A 93 18.79 -10.95 -13.98
N ILE A 94 17.57 -10.45 -13.88
CA ILE A 94 16.43 -10.94 -14.65
C ILE A 94 16.50 -10.31 -16.04
N GLU A 95 16.33 -11.10 -17.09
CA GLU A 95 16.09 -10.61 -18.46
C GLU A 95 14.65 -10.92 -18.84
N PHE A 96 13.85 -9.89 -19.16
CA PHE A 96 12.47 -10.02 -19.61
C PHE A 96 12.36 -9.95 -21.13
N TYR A 97 11.56 -10.83 -21.73
CA TYR A 97 11.33 -10.86 -23.16
C TYR A 97 10.00 -11.51 -23.55
N LEU A 98 9.57 -11.30 -24.79
CA LEU A 98 8.55 -12.14 -25.45
C LEU A 98 9.25 -13.04 -26.47
N LYS A 99 8.93 -14.33 -26.47
CA LYS A 99 9.51 -15.31 -27.40
C LYS A 99 8.45 -16.00 -28.24
N SER A 100 8.68 -16.08 -29.54
CA SER A 100 7.87 -16.87 -30.48
C SER A 100 8.26 -18.35 -30.45
N PHE A 101 7.43 -19.20 -31.07
CA PHE A 101 7.79 -20.60 -31.29
C PHE A 101 8.94 -20.79 -32.30
N SER A 102 9.24 -19.78 -33.13
CA SER A 102 10.37 -19.77 -34.07
C SER A 102 11.62 -19.08 -33.51
N ASP A 103 11.73 -19.00 -32.18
CA ASP A 103 12.84 -18.39 -31.43
C ASP A 103 13.07 -16.89 -31.58
N THR A 104 12.28 -16.17 -32.40
CA THR A 104 12.33 -14.70 -32.48
C THR A 104 11.92 -14.05 -31.15
N LYS A 105 12.71 -13.06 -30.68
CA LYS A 105 12.52 -12.39 -29.40
C LYS A 105 12.23 -10.89 -29.52
N ILE A 106 11.36 -10.38 -28.66
CA ILE A 106 11.31 -8.95 -28.31
C ILE A 106 11.93 -8.80 -26.93
N LYS A 107 13.09 -8.15 -26.85
CA LYS A 107 13.79 -7.90 -25.58
C LYS A 107 13.15 -6.70 -24.89
N LEU A 108 12.64 -6.90 -23.67
CA LEU A 108 11.87 -5.90 -22.94
C LEU A 108 12.68 -5.15 -21.89
N GLY A 109 13.70 -5.78 -21.31
CA GLY A 109 14.61 -5.12 -20.37
C GLY A 109 15.19 -6.07 -19.34
N THR A 110 15.94 -5.52 -18.40
CA THR A 110 16.61 -6.28 -17.36
C THR A 110 16.43 -5.64 -15.99
N VAL A 111 16.49 -6.46 -14.93
CA VAL A 111 16.43 -5.98 -13.55
C VAL A 111 17.47 -6.71 -12.72
N LYS A 112 18.37 -5.97 -12.08
CA LYS A 112 19.37 -6.55 -11.17
C LYS A 112 18.78 -6.71 -9.78
N LEU A 113 18.57 -7.95 -9.33
CA LEU A 113 17.91 -8.23 -8.05
C LEU A 113 18.75 -7.80 -6.84
N SER A 114 20.07 -7.69 -6.99
CA SER A 114 20.93 -7.18 -5.92
C SER A 114 20.69 -5.69 -5.59
N GLU A 115 19.96 -4.95 -6.42
CA GLU A 115 19.50 -3.58 -6.10
C GLU A 115 18.25 -3.60 -5.20
N TYR A 116 17.69 -4.78 -4.96
CA TYR A 116 16.57 -5.06 -4.06
C TYR A 116 17.10 -5.81 -2.81
N MET A 117 16.31 -5.79 -1.74
CA MET A 117 16.74 -6.11 -0.38
C MET A 117 17.03 -7.59 -0.23
N ASN A 118 17.95 -7.89 0.70
CA ASN A 118 18.28 -9.25 1.08
C ASN A 118 17.29 -9.87 2.07
N LEU A 119 16.28 -9.12 2.53
CA LEU A 119 15.27 -9.58 3.46
C LEU A 119 14.19 -10.34 2.70
N SER A 120 14.06 -11.64 2.96
CA SER A 120 12.88 -12.41 2.55
C SER A 120 11.77 -12.16 3.57
N THR A 121 10.75 -11.43 3.17
CA THR A 121 9.49 -11.34 3.92
C THR A 121 8.51 -12.28 3.25
N ALA A 122 8.17 -13.38 3.92
CA ALA A 122 7.19 -14.36 3.43
C ALA A 122 5.80 -13.76 3.11
N SER A 123 5.54 -12.51 3.49
CA SER A 123 4.25 -11.82 3.41
C SER A 123 4.21 -10.63 2.43
N GLN A 124 5.32 -10.22 1.81
CA GLN A 124 5.31 -9.09 0.87
C GLN A 124 6.40 -9.20 -0.21
N LEU A 125 5.96 -9.15 -1.47
CA LEU A 125 6.81 -9.26 -2.65
C LEU A 125 7.29 -7.88 -3.11
N PRO A 126 8.59 -7.67 -3.40
CA PRO A 126 9.04 -6.46 -4.07
C PRO A 126 8.37 -6.35 -5.44
N ARG A 127 7.73 -5.19 -5.70
CA ARG A 127 7.06 -4.91 -6.99
C ARG A 127 8.03 -4.25 -7.97
N LEU A 128 8.30 -4.93 -9.06
CA LEU A 128 9.07 -4.42 -10.20
C LEU A 128 8.15 -3.58 -11.08
N SER A 129 8.45 -2.29 -11.15
CA SER A 129 7.72 -1.36 -12.00
C SER A 129 8.20 -1.40 -13.45
N VAL A 130 7.38 -0.84 -14.34
CA VAL A 130 7.78 -0.64 -15.74
C VAL A 130 9.00 0.26 -15.89
N LEU A 131 9.20 1.17 -14.92
CA LEU A 131 10.36 2.06 -14.87
C LEU A 131 11.62 1.30 -14.45
N ASP A 132 11.53 0.30 -13.58
CA ASP A 132 12.66 -0.55 -13.19
C ASP A 132 13.14 -1.38 -14.39
N ILE A 133 12.22 -1.95 -15.16
CA ILE A 133 12.53 -2.72 -16.38
C ILE A 133 13.16 -1.80 -17.43
N ALA A 134 12.59 -0.61 -17.63
CA ALA A 134 13.10 0.39 -18.58
C ALA A 134 14.49 0.91 -18.19
N LYS A 135 14.77 1.10 -16.89
CA LYS A 135 16.10 1.47 -16.38
C LYS A 135 17.16 0.45 -16.77
N GLY A 136 16.83 -0.84 -16.82
CA GLY A 136 17.75 -1.88 -17.29
C GLY A 136 18.22 -1.71 -18.73
N ILE A 137 17.41 -1.07 -19.57
CA ILE A 137 17.78 -0.74 -20.97
C ILE A 137 18.62 0.53 -21.03
N THR A 138 18.21 1.59 -20.33
CA THR A 138 18.86 2.90 -20.47
C THR A 138 20.08 3.08 -19.57
N GLY A 139 20.17 2.32 -18.47
CA GLY A 139 21.12 2.52 -17.39
C GLY A 139 20.92 3.82 -16.61
N ARG A 140 19.77 4.50 -16.76
CA ARG A 140 19.54 5.85 -16.22
C ARG A 140 18.41 5.87 -15.19
N ASN A 141 18.73 6.34 -13.99
CA ASN A 141 17.73 6.70 -12.99
C ASN A 141 16.95 7.95 -13.45
N ILE A 142 15.68 8.05 -13.07
CA ILE A 142 14.84 9.21 -13.35
C ILE A 142 14.71 10.08 -12.10
N ALA A 143 14.64 11.39 -12.28
CA ALA A 143 14.36 12.33 -11.18
C ALA A 143 12.86 12.61 -11.03
N ARG A 144 12.13 12.59 -12.16
CA ARG A 144 10.69 12.87 -12.28
C ARG A 144 10.10 12.03 -13.40
N ILE A 145 8.80 11.76 -13.33
CA ILE A 145 8.07 11.06 -14.40
C ILE A 145 7.66 12.10 -15.44
N GLU A 146 8.51 12.28 -16.45
CA GLU A 146 8.33 13.25 -17.54
C GLU A 146 8.44 12.53 -18.89
N GLN A 147 7.54 12.84 -19.82
CA GLN A 147 7.45 12.18 -21.13
C GLN A 147 8.72 12.33 -21.99
N THR A 148 9.53 13.37 -21.72
CA THR A 148 10.80 13.63 -22.38
C THR A 148 11.98 12.85 -21.81
N ASP A 149 11.84 12.21 -20.64
CA ASP A 149 12.90 11.42 -20.03
C ASP A 149 13.13 10.12 -20.83
N PRO A 150 14.37 9.78 -21.23
CA PRO A 150 14.64 8.60 -22.04
C PRO A 150 14.21 7.26 -21.41
N THR A 151 14.30 7.13 -20.08
CA THR A 151 13.84 5.93 -19.36
C THR A 151 12.32 5.87 -19.35
N VAL A 152 11.65 7.02 -19.17
CA VAL A 152 10.18 7.10 -19.27
C VAL A 152 9.71 6.75 -20.68
N GLN A 153 10.41 7.19 -21.74
CA GLN A 153 10.08 6.83 -23.12
C GLN A 153 10.21 5.33 -23.39
N VAL A 154 11.19 4.65 -22.79
CA VAL A 154 11.30 3.19 -22.87
C VAL A 154 10.14 2.51 -22.11
N ALA A 155 9.78 3.01 -20.92
CA ALA A 155 8.62 2.51 -20.18
C ALA A 155 7.30 2.71 -20.95
N MET A 156 7.16 3.84 -21.65
CA MET A 156 6.01 4.07 -22.55
C MET A 156 5.97 3.05 -23.67
N LYS A 157 7.12 2.69 -24.28
CA LYS A 157 7.16 1.64 -25.32
C LYS A 157 6.76 0.26 -24.77
N LEU A 158 7.17 -0.10 -23.56
CA LEU A 158 6.70 -1.31 -22.86
C LEU A 158 5.18 -1.30 -22.73
N VAL A 159 4.64 -0.21 -22.19
CA VAL A 159 3.19 -0.01 -22.03
C VAL A 159 2.46 -0.11 -23.36
N LYS A 160 2.97 0.51 -24.44
CA LYS A 160 2.32 0.43 -25.75
C LYS A 160 2.21 -1.00 -26.25
N ILE A 161 3.26 -1.82 -26.08
CA ILE A 161 3.22 -3.24 -26.46
C ILE A 161 2.10 -3.96 -25.69
N TRP A 162 2.08 -3.80 -24.36
CA TRP A 162 1.11 -4.52 -23.52
C TRP A 162 -0.32 -4.05 -23.68
N GLN A 163 -0.54 -2.73 -23.77
CA GLN A 163 -1.87 -2.16 -23.97
C GLN A 163 -2.43 -2.49 -25.35
N THR A 164 -1.60 -2.52 -26.39
CA THR A 164 -2.03 -2.98 -27.73
C THR A 164 -2.46 -4.45 -27.70
N LEU A 165 -1.66 -5.32 -27.06
CA LEU A 165 -2.01 -6.73 -26.90
C LEU A 165 -3.30 -6.93 -26.08
N ALA A 166 -3.50 -6.11 -25.03
CA ALA A 166 -4.70 -6.15 -24.22
C ALA A 166 -5.94 -5.70 -25.00
N LEU A 167 -5.83 -4.65 -25.83
CA LEU A 167 -6.90 -4.20 -26.73
C LEU A 167 -7.27 -5.27 -27.77
N GLU A 168 -6.29 -5.83 -28.47
CA GLU A 168 -6.51 -6.84 -29.52
C GLU A 168 -7.19 -8.12 -28.98
N LYS A 169 -7.04 -8.41 -27.68
CA LYS A 169 -7.68 -9.53 -27.00
C LYS A 169 -8.95 -9.17 -26.24
N GLY A 170 -9.44 -7.94 -26.35
CA GLY A 170 -10.63 -7.47 -25.64
C GLY A 170 -10.51 -7.53 -24.12
N ARG A 171 -9.28 -7.47 -23.59
CA ARG A 171 -9.02 -7.41 -22.13
C ARG A 171 -9.30 -6.02 -21.57
N ILE A 172 -9.16 -5.00 -22.42
CA ILE A 172 -9.49 -3.60 -22.14
C ILE A 172 -10.24 -3.01 -23.34
N TYR A 173 -10.99 -1.93 -23.08
CA TYR A 173 -11.65 -1.13 -24.13
C TYR A 173 -11.13 0.31 -24.17
N ASN A 174 -10.74 0.85 -23.02
CA ASN A 174 -10.01 2.10 -22.95
C ASN A 174 -8.49 1.81 -22.96
N PRO A 175 -7.72 2.43 -23.88
CA PRO A 175 -6.25 2.32 -23.94
C PRO A 175 -5.48 2.65 -22.66
N THR A 176 -6.10 3.34 -21.68
CA THR A 176 -5.48 3.72 -20.41
C THR A 176 -5.93 2.87 -19.21
N ASP A 177 -6.84 1.91 -19.43
CA ASP A 177 -7.20 0.92 -18.41
C ASP A 177 -6.08 -0.12 -18.22
N VAL A 178 -5.94 -0.65 -17.01
CA VAL A 178 -4.92 -1.65 -16.67
C VAL A 178 -5.62 -2.90 -16.15
N GLN A 179 -5.59 -3.96 -16.95
CA GLN A 179 -6.19 -5.26 -16.64
C GLN A 179 -5.19 -6.39 -16.90
N PRO A 180 -5.41 -7.59 -16.34
CA PRO A 180 -4.55 -8.74 -16.58
C PRO A 180 -4.42 -9.08 -18.05
N LEU A 181 -3.17 -9.17 -18.51
CA LEU A 181 -2.79 -9.62 -19.84
C LEU A 181 -2.25 -11.05 -19.75
N TYR A 182 -2.80 -11.96 -20.56
CA TYR A 182 -2.34 -13.34 -20.67
C TYR A 182 -1.61 -13.54 -21.99
N ILE A 183 -0.34 -13.94 -21.95
CA ILE A 183 0.45 -14.24 -23.16
C ILE A 183 0.07 -15.62 -23.69
N THR A 184 -0.85 -15.63 -24.66
CA THR A 184 -1.39 -16.85 -25.28
C THR A 184 -0.46 -17.46 -26.35
N GLU A 185 -0.67 -18.74 -26.67
CA GLU A 185 0.02 -19.42 -27.79
C GLU A 185 -0.17 -18.69 -29.13
N ASP A 186 -1.36 -18.18 -29.40
CA ASP A 186 -1.65 -17.41 -30.62
C ASP A 186 -0.78 -16.16 -30.71
N MET A 187 -0.51 -15.48 -29.59
CA MET A 187 0.42 -14.35 -29.58
C MET A 187 1.84 -14.80 -29.90
N ARG A 188 2.30 -15.92 -29.33
CA ARG A 188 3.65 -16.46 -29.62
C ARG A 188 3.80 -16.89 -31.07
N LYS A 189 2.75 -17.48 -31.65
CA LYS A 189 2.69 -17.83 -33.07
C LYS A 189 2.71 -16.58 -33.96
N ASN A 190 1.92 -15.56 -33.62
CA ASN A 190 1.90 -14.31 -34.36
C ASN A 190 3.22 -13.53 -34.25
N LEU A 191 3.92 -13.63 -33.12
CA LEU A 191 5.23 -13.02 -32.94
C LEU A 191 6.26 -13.57 -33.95
N GLY A 192 6.13 -14.83 -34.35
CA GLY A 192 6.98 -15.45 -35.39
C GLY A 192 6.81 -14.85 -36.79
N LYS A 193 5.87 -13.92 -37.01
CA LYS A 193 5.75 -13.13 -38.25
C LYS A 193 6.83 -12.05 -38.35
N ILE A 194 7.50 -11.73 -37.24
CA ILE A 194 8.70 -10.90 -37.24
C ILE A 194 9.91 -11.80 -37.59
N ASN A 195 10.79 -11.34 -38.47
CA ASN A 195 11.91 -12.15 -38.99
C ASN A 195 13.26 -11.88 -38.28
N LYS A 196 13.27 -11.12 -37.18
CA LYS A 196 14.46 -10.77 -36.42
C LYS A 196 14.13 -10.41 -34.98
N ASP A 197 15.11 -10.52 -34.10
CA ASP A 197 15.01 -10.03 -32.73
C ASP A 197 14.86 -8.50 -32.69
N ILE A 198 14.10 -8.02 -31.71
CA ILE A 198 13.72 -6.61 -31.54
C ILE A 198 14.24 -6.07 -30.21
N ASN A 199 14.77 -4.85 -30.25
CA ASN A 199 15.07 -4.06 -29.05
C ASN A 199 14.15 -2.85 -28.98
N LEU A 200 13.73 -2.45 -27.78
CA LEU A 200 12.87 -1.26 -27.61
C LEU A 200 13.54 0.05 -28.02
N THR A 201 14.86 0.07 -28.18
CA THR A 201 15.62 1.23 -28.66
C THR A 201 15.76 1.29 -30.17
N ASP A 202 15.20 0.32 -30.92
CA ASP A 202 15.24 0.33 -32.39
C ASP A 202 14.50 1.56 -32.95
N ALA A 203 15.10 2.24 -33.93
CA ALA A 203 14.58 3.50 -34.47
C ALA A 203 13.19 3.36 -35.13
N ASN A 204 12.95 2.25 -35.83
CA ASN A 204 11.68 1.96 -36.52
C ASN A 204 10.88 0.88 -35.77
N LEU A 205 10.85 0.94 -34.44
CA LEU A 205 10.23 -0.08 -33.59
C LEU A 205 8.77 -0.38 -34.02
N ALA A 206 7.95 0.66 -34.22
CA ALA A 206 6.54 0.50 -34.59
C ALA A 206 6.36 -0.22 -35.93
N GLU A 207 7.12 0.17 -36.96
CA GLU A 207 7.05 -0.49 -38.28
C GLU A 207 7.52 -1.95 -38.20
N THR A 208 8.56 -2.21 -37.40
CA THR A 208 9.14 -3.55 -37.28
C THR A 208 8.22 -4.49 -36.51
N LEU A 209 7.47 -3.97 -35.53
CA LEU A 209 6.49 -4.74 -34.77
C LEU A 209 5.18 -4.97 -35.53
N LYS A 210 4.86 -4.16 -36.53
CA LYS A 210 3.57 -4.19 -37.26
C LYS A 210 3.11 -5.56 -37.77
N PRO A 211 3.98 -6.48 -38.23
CA PRO A 211 3.56 -7.84 -38.59
C PRO A 211 3.00 -8.67 -37.43
N PHE A 212 3.36 -8.31 -36.19
CA PHE A 212 2.90 -8.92 -34.95
C PHE A 212 1.80 -8.10 -34.27
N ILE A 213 2.07 -6.81 -33.99
CA ILE A 213 1.16 -5.87 -33.30
C ILE A 213 1.37 -4.43 -33.81
N ASP A 214 0.29 -3.64 -33.85
CA ASP A 214 0.37 -2.22 -34.21
C ASP A 214 0.38 -1.30 -32.98
N ILE A 215 1.57 -1.08 -32.42
CA ILE A 215 1.74 -0.22 -31.23
C ILE A 215 1.42 1.26 -31.47
N SER A 216 1.12 1.69 -32.71
CA SER A 216 0.67 3.05 -32.99
C SER A 216 -0.79 3.31 -32.60
N GLN A 217 -1.54 2.25 -32.30
CA GLN A 217 -2.92 2.36 -31.76
C GLN A 217 -2.96 3.03 -30.38
N ILE A 218 -1.86 2.97 -29.63
CA ILE A 218 -1.70 3.64 -28.34
C ILE A 218 -0.89 4.92 -28.55
N SER A 219 -1.51 6.08 -28.26
CA SER A 219 -0.81 7.37 -28.34
C SER A 219 0.28 7.49 -27.27
N ASP A 220 1.22 8.41 -27.47
CA ASP A 220 2.23 8.69 -26.45
C ASP A 220 1.61 9.22 -25.15
N ASP A 221 0.54 10.01 -25.24
CA ASP A 221 -0.14 10.57 -24.07
C ASP A 221 -0.86 9.48 -23.27
N GLN A 222 -1.52 8.54 -23.95
CA GLN A 222 -2.15 7.38 -23.32
C GLN A 222 -1.12 6.47 -22.65
N ALA A 223 -0.01 6.19 -23.33
CA ALA A 223 1.07 5.40 -22.76
C ALA A 223 1.69 6.08 -21.52
N PHE A 224 1.89 7.40 -21.59
CA PHE A 224 2.41 8.18 -20.47
C PHE A 224 1.43 8.22 -19.29
N GLU A 225 0.12 8.30 -19.55
CA GLU A 225 -0.92 8.20 -18.51
C GLU A 225 -0.84 6.87 -17.77
N VAL A 226 -0.74 5.76 -18.50
CA VAL A 226 -0.60 4.42 -17.92
C VAL A 226 0.70 4.31 -17.12
N VAL A 227 1.83 4.82 -17.61
CA VAL A 227 3.10 4.83 -16.84
C VAL A 227 2.94 5.56 -15.50
N LYS A 228 2.26 6.72 -15.48
CA LYS A 228 1.99 7.44 -14.23
C LYS A 228 1.05 6.68 -13.31
N LYS A 229 -0.03 6.11 -13.85
CA LYS A 229 -1.01 5.31 -13.09
C LYS A 229 -0.34 4.14 -12.41
N LEU A 230 0.50 3.44 -13.16
CA LEU A 230 1.32 2.34 -12.68
C LEU A 230 2.28 2.82 -11.56
N ALA A 231 3.12 3.83 -11.82
CA ALA A 231 4.05 4.33 -10.80
C ALA A 231 3.35 4.78 -9.49
N ASN A 232 2.15 5.38 -9.60
CA ASN A 232 1.33 5.72 -8.44
C ASN A 232 0.80 4.47 -7.72
N ILE A 233 0.25 3.48 -8.42
CA ILE A 233 -0.17 2.19 -7.84
C ILE A 233 1.00 1.51 -7.13
N ALA A 234 2.18 1.51 -7.75
CA ALA A 234 3.41 0.98 -7.17
C ALA A 234 3.75 1.69 -5.85
N SER A 235 3.45 2.97 -5.70
CA SER A 235 3.72 3.73 -4.47
C SER A 235 2.55 3.73 -3.49
N ALA A 236 1.37 3.33 -3.92
CA ALA A 236 0.15 3.39 -3.12
C ALA A 236 0.03 2.20 -2.17
N ALA A 237 -0.11 2.53 -0.88
CA ALA A 237 -0.05 1.57 0.22
C ALA A 237 -0.45 2.25 1.53
N VAL A 238 -0.43 1.48 2.61
CA VAL A 238 -0.39 2.01 3.98
C VAL A 238 1.08 2.16 4.40
N TYR A 239 1.39 3.26 5.07
CA TYR A 239 2.71 3.53 5.62
C TYR A 239 2.61 3.77 7.12
N GLN A 240 3.41 3.04 7.90
CA GLN A 240 3.48 3.22 9.35
C GLN A 240 4.89 2.96 9.88
N PRO A 241 5.36 3.69 10.89
CA PRO A 241 6.54 3.32 11.64
C PRO A 241 6.21 2.15 12.58
N GLU A 242 7.21 1.34 12.94
CA GLU A 242 7.00 0.32 13.98
C GLU A 242 6.82 0.97 15.36
N PHE A 243 6.04 0.35 16.22
CA PHE A 243 6.04 0.70 17.63
C PHE A 243 7.32 0.12 18.25
N SER A 244 8.29 0.96 18.62
CA SER A 244 9.58 0.53 19.19
C SER A 244 9.49 -0.22 20.55
N LEU A 245 8.27 -0.56 20.98
CA LEU A 245 7.92 -1.26 22.22
C LEU A 245 7.25 -2.60 21.97
N PHE A 246 6.51 -2.70 20.87
CA PHE A 246 5.65 -3.82 20.57
C PHE A 246 5.73 -4.08 19.08
N SER A 247 6.13 -5.29 18.70
CA SER A 247 5.96 -5.69 17.32
C SER A 247 4.46 -5.69 17.00
N THR A 248 4.07 -5.04 15.91
CA THR A 248 2.72 -5.18 15.37
C THR A 248 2.59 -6.60 14.82
N SER A 249 2.04 -7.51 15.63
CA SER A 249 1.85 -8.92 15.26
C SER A 249 0.97 -9.03 14.02
N GLY A 250 1.46 -9.74 12.99
CA GLY A 250 0.74 -9.98 11.73
C GLY A 250 1.29 -9.21 10.51
N ILE A 251 2.28 -8.34 10.68
CA ILE A 251 2.84 -7.51 9.58
C ILE A 251 4.33 -7.75 9.38
N ILE A 252 5.07 -8.04 10.45
CA ILE A 252 6.54 -8.13 10.45
C ILE A 252 6.94 -9.53 10.94
N SER A 253 7.72 -10.28 10.17
CA SER A 253 8.31 -11.52 10.65
C SER A 253 9.22 -11.22 11.84
N SER A 254 9.25 -12.10 12.85
CA SER A 254 9.98 -11.96 14.12
C SER A 254 11.50 -11.72 14.02
N ASN A 255 12.03 -11.59 12.80
CA ASN A 255 13.45 -11.46 12.47
C ASN A 255 13.89 -10.00 12.27
N LEU A 256 12.96 -9.02 12.28
CA LEU A 256 13.24 -7.59 12.13
C LEU A 256 13.33 -6.88 13.49
N THR A 257 13.96 -7.51 14.48
CA THR A 257 14.22 -6.89 15.79
C THR A 257 15.27 -5.78 15.64
N GLY A 258 14.94 -4.55 16.05
CA GLY A 258 15.90 -3.43 16.08
C GLY A 258 15.43 -2.13 15.42
N SER A 259 14.17 -2.07 14.96
CA SER A 259 13.57 -0.80 14.55
C SER A 259 13.19 0.05 15.76
N ASP A 260 13.45 1.35 15.69
CA ASP A 260 13.07 2.34 16.71
C ASP A 260 11.82 3.15 16.32
N GLY A 261 11.20 2.85 15.17
CA GLY A 261 10.02 3.57 14.69
C GLY A 261 10.27 5.06 14.49
N LEU A 262 9.34 5.90 14.94
CA LEU A 262 9.51 7.35 15.03
C LEU A 262 10.00 7.72 16.44
N ALA A 263 11.32 7.85 16.61
CA ALA A 263 11.93 8.18 17.89
C ALA A 263 13.09 9.19 17.75
N GLY A 264 13.30 9.99 18.79
CA GLY A 264 14.35 11.01 18.83
C GLY A 264 14.34 11.83 20.12
N CYS A 265 15.06 12.94 20.12
CA CYS A 265 15.22 13.80 21.29
C CYS A 265 15.65 15.21 20.92
N ASN A 266 15.80 16.10 21.92
CA ASN A 266 16.26 17.48 21.74
C ASN A 266 17.81 17.63 21.68
N LYS A 267 18.54 16.54 21.45
CA LYS A 267 20.01 16.50 21.40
C LYS A 267 20.47 15.82 20.12
N SER A 268 21.73 16.02 19.74
CA SER A 268 22.33 15.32 18.59
C SER A 268 22.45 13.81 18.81
N VAL A 269 22.55 13.36 20.07
CA VAL A 269 22.57 11.96 20.46
C VAL A 269 21.62 11.78 21.64
N CYS A 270 20.70 10.82 21.53
CA CYS A 270 19.73 10.51 22.58
C CYS A 270 20.34 9.53 23.59
N ASP A 271 21.31 10.00 24.39
CA ASP A 271 21.93 9.21 25.45
C ASP A 271 20.96 9.05 26.63
N ILE A 272 20.59 7.81 26.95
CA ILE A 272 19.71 7.46 28.08
C ILE A 272 20.32 7.81 29.45
N LYS A 273 21.63 8.08 29.52
CA LYS A 273 22.32 8.51 30.74
C LYS A 273 22.30 10.03 30.94
N ASP A 274 22.06 10.81 29.88
CA ASP A 274 21.96 12.26 29.97
C ASP A 274 20.57 12.66 30.47
N LYS A 275 20.52 13.08 31.75
CA LYS A 275 19.31 13.49 32.45
C LYS A 275 18.70 14.80 31.93
N THR A 276 19.37 15.49 31.02
CA THR A 276 18.89 16.72 30.36
C THR A 276 18.22 16.43 29.01
N THR A 277 18.18 15.17 28.59
CA THR A 277 17.55 14.75 27.34
C THR A 277 16.04 14.74 27.47
N LYS A 278 15.36 15.45 26.57
CA LYS A 278 13.91 15.37 26.36
C LYS A 278 13.65 14.42 25.19
N TYR A 279 12.93 13.34 25.45
CA TYR A 279 12.62 12.32 24.43
C TYR A 279 11.32 12.64 23.68
N LEU A 280 11.28 12.23 22.42
CA LEU A 280 10.10 12.23 21.58
C LEU A 280 9.92 10.85 20.95
N PHE A 281 8.69 10.36 21.02
CA PHE A 281 8.26 9.11 20.42
C PHE A 281 6.91 9.32 19.73
N GLY A 282 6.62 8.62 18.65
CA GLY A 282 5.29 8.66 18.06
C GLY A 282 5.00 7.52 17.10
N HIS A 283 3.77 7.53 16.60
CA HIS A 283 3.27 6.57 15.62
C HIS A 283 2.20 7.24 14.76
N PHE A 284 2.10 6.81 13.50
CA PHE A 284 1.08 7.29 12.58
C PHE A 284 0.73 6.20 11.57
N ILE A 285 -0.42 6.35 10.94
CA ILE A 285 -0.83 5.55 9.79
C ILE A 285 -1.15 6.53 8.67
N LEU A 286 -0.40 6.42 7.57
CA LEU A 286 -0.64 7.17 6.34
C LEU A 286 -1.16 6.22 5.25
N ILE A 287 -2.01 6.74 4.37
CA ILE A 287 -2.40 6.10 3.12
C ILE A 287 -1.87 6.95 1.99
N THR A 288 -1.25 6.32 0.99
CA THR A 288 -1.10 6.89 -0.35
C THR A 288 -2.20 6.34 -1.24
N ASP A 289 -3.00 7.22 -1.83
CA ASP A 289 -4.10 6.85 -2.72
C ASP A 289 -3.64 6.64 -4.18
N ARG A 290 -4.56 6.23 -5.07
CA ARG A 290 -4.23 5.90 -6.47
C ARG A 290 -3.80 7.11 -7.29
N GLN A 291 -4.21 8.30 -6.85
CA GLN A 291 -3.78 9.57 -7.43
C GLN A 291 -2.43 10.07 -6.90
N GLY A 292 -1.82 9.38 -5.92
CA GLY A 292 -0.50 9.68 -5.38
C GLY A 292 -0.50 10.69 -4.24
N TYR A 293 -1.65 11.01 -3.65
CA TYR A 293 -1.73 11.84 -2.44
C TYR A 293 -1.55 10.98 -1.21
N THR A 294 -0.70 11.44 -0.29
CA THR A 294 -0.47 10.81 1.01
C THR A 294 -1.06 11.67 2.12
N PHE A 295 -1.83 11.04 3.01
CA PHE A 295 -2.47 11.68 4.16
C PHE A 295 -2.69 10.65 5.26
N GLY A 296 -2.96 11.09 6.49
CA GLY A 296 -3.08 10.16 7.59
C GLY A 296 -3.27 10.79 8.96
N SER A 297 -3.34 9.93 9.97
CA SER A 297 -3.51 10.32 11.38
C SER A 297 -2.54 9.54 12.27
N GLY A 298 -2.17 10.13 13.40
CA GLY A 298 -1.28 9.52 14.36
C GLY A 298 -1.27 10.25 15.69
N LEU A 299 -0.21 10.02 16.45
CA LEU A 299 0.03 10.65 17.73
C LEU A 299 1.53 10.66 18.07
N GLN A 300 1.91 11.54 18.98
CA GLN A 300 3.23 11.55 19.62
C GLN A 300 3.14 11.78 21.11
N TRP A 301 4.22 11.43 21.79
CA TRP A 301 4.53 11.75 23.15
C TRP A 301 5.86 12.48 23.20
N ARG A 302 5.94 13.48 24.08
CA ARG A 302 7.12 14.32 24.23
C ARG A 302 7.35 14.62 25.71
N ASP A 303 8.54 14.34 26.22
CA ASP A 303 8.90 14.68 27.59
C ASP A 303 9.27 16.18 27.68
N THR A 304 8.27 17.02 27.93
CA THR A 304 8.46 18.48 27.97
C THR A 304 9.04 18.97 29.29
N GLN A 305 8.90 18.17 30.36
CA GLN A 305 9.23 18.54 31.74
C GLN A 305 10.44 17.77 32.32
N LEU A 306 11.13 16.96 31.50
CA LEU A 306 12.22 16.08 31.93
C LEU A 306 11.79 15.07 33.02
N LYS A 307 10.53 14.61 32.97
CA LYS A 307 10.00 13.62 33.93
C LYS A 307 10.73 12.28 33.85
N LEU A 308 11.32 11.96 32.70
CA LEU A 308 11.97 10.67 32.46
C LEU A 308 13.49 10.74 32.64
N GLY A 309 14.12 11.90 32.41
CA GLY A 309 15.56 12.09 32.64
C GLY A 309 15.99 11.82 34.09
N SER A 310 15.07 11.90 35.05
CA SER A 310 15.31 11.56 36.47
C SER A 310 15.22 10.06 36.78
N ASN A 311 14.57 9.28 35.93
CA ASN A 311 14.31 7.87 36.13
C ASN A 311 15.46 7.11 35.46
N ASN A 312 16.31 6.41 36.21
CA ASN A 312 17.46 5.66 35.67
C ASN A 312 16.99 4.47 34.80
N LEU A 313 16.38 4.73 33.64
CA LEU A 313 15.83 3.76 32.72
C LEU A 313 16.95 3.11 31.91
N GLY A 314 16.87 1.79 31.73
CA GLY A 314 17.94 1.00 31.10
C GLY A 314 17.89 0.92 29.57
N SER A 315 16.83 1.42 28.92
CA SER A 315 16.66 1.31 27.45
C SER A 315 15.70 2.36 26.88
N LEU A 316 15.79 2.61 25.57
CA LEU A 316 14.83 3.43 24.81
C LEU A 316 13.40 2.86 24.88
N GLY A 317 13.25 1.52 24.86
CA GLY A 317 11.96 0.88 25.08
C GLY A 317 11.40 1.16 26.49
N GLY A 318 12.25 1.19 27.53
CA GLY A 318 11.80 1.63 28.86
C GLY A 318 11.27 3.06 28.87
N ILE A 319 11.95 3.98 28.18
CA ILE A 319 11.55 5.39 28.03
C ILE A 319 10.21 5.50 27.29
N ASN A 320 10.05 4.81 26.16
CA ASN A 320 8.84 4.93 25.35
C ASN A 320 7.61 4.35 26.08
N ALA A 321 7.78 3.28 26.87
CA ALA A 321 6.69 2.73 27.68
C ALA A 321 6.23 3.73 28.77
N GLU A 322 7.17 4.44 29.38
CA GLU A 322 6.87 5.47 30.38
C GLU A 322 6.23 6.71 29.75
N LEU A 323 6.66 7.12 28.55
CA LEU A 323 6.00 8.18 27.78
C LEU A 323 4.52 7.87 27.55
N ILE A 324 4.20 6.65 27.09
CA ILE A 324 2.81 6.23 26.83
C ILE A 324 1.94 6.31 28.10
N ARG A 325 2.50 5.92 29.25
CA ARG A 325 1.74 5.83 30.51
C ARG A 325 1.60 7.16 31.23
N LYS A 326 2.63 8.01 31.19
CA LYS A 326 2.75 9.21 32.05
C LYS A 326 2.65 10.54 31.33
N VAL A 327 2.68 10.52 30.00
CA VAL A 327 2.59 11.74 29.19
C VAL A 327 1.32 11.70 28.34
N LYS A 328 0.58 12.80 28.33
CA LYS A 328 -0.59 12.95 27.48
C LYS A 328 -0.18 12.85 26.00
N PRO A 329 -0.85 12.01 25.18
CA PRO A 329 -0.57 11.98 23.75
C PRO A 329 -1.01 13.28 23.07
N GLN A 330 -0.28 13.67 22.03
CA GLN A 330 -0.65 14.77 21.13
C GLN A 330 -1.01 14.20 19.75
N GLN A 331 -2.15 14.61 19.19
CA GLN A 331 -2.58 14.15 17.88
C GLN A 331 -1.62 14.62 16.78
N ILE A 332 -1.33 13.72 15.83
CA ILE A 332 -0.68 14.04 14.57
C ILE A 332 -1.71 13.95 13.46
N THR A 333 -1.76 14.96 12.59
CA THR A 333 -2.62 14.96 11.40
C THR A 333 -1.79 15.31 10.17
N ALA A 334 -1.87 14.49 9.14
CA ALA A 334 -1.20 14.73 7.87
C ALA A 334 -2.25 15.00 6.79
N VAL A 335 -2.30 16.25 6.32
CA VAL A 335 -3.16 16.65 5.21
C VAL A 335 -2.63 16.08 3.88
N PRO A 336 -3.49 15.90 2.85
CA PRO A 336 -3.08 15.34 1.56
C PRO A 336 -1.93 16.10 0.91
N GLN A 337 -0.82 15.39 0.65
CA GLN A 337 0.39 15.91 0.02
C GLN A 337 0.97 14.91 -1.00
N THR A 338 1.58 15.41 -2.06
CA THR A 338 2.33 14.61 -3.05
C THR A 338 3.83 14.59 -2.78
N SER A 339 4.28 15.23 -1.70
CA SER A 339 5.70 15.35 -1.29
C SER A 339 6.21 14.20 -0.42
N TRP A 340 5.47 13.09 -0.34
CA TRP A 340 5.88 11.88 0.37
C TRP A 340 7.01 11.15 -0.39
N ILE A 341 6.89 9.84 -0.60
CA ILE A 341 7.86 9.06 -1.35
C ILE A 341 7.59 9.27 -2.84
N SER A 342 8.59 9.78 -3.56
CA SER A 342 8.49 9.97 -5.01
C SER A 342 8.37 8.62 -5.73
N PRO A 343 7.35 8.41 -6.58
CA PRO A 343 7.24 7.23 -7.43
C PRO A 343 8.40 7.06 -8.43
N ALA A 344 9.07 8.17 -8.77
CA ALA A 344 10.21 8.17 -9.69
C ALA A 344 11.52 7.72 -9.03
N THR A 345 11.85 8.27 -7.86
CA THR A 345 13.16 8.08 -7.22
C THR A 345 13.13 7.10 -6.07
N ARG A 346 11.93 6.77 -5.56
CA ARG A 346 11.68 6.06 -4.28
C ARG A 346 12.29 6.79 -3.08
N MET A 347 12.40 8.12 -3.14
CA MET A 347 12.99 8.94 -2.08
C MET A 347 12.05 10.05 -1.64
N LEU A 348 12.15 10.40 -0.36
CA LEU A 348 11.65 11.66 0.19
C LEU A 348 12.53 12.80 -0.26
N SER A 349 11.92 13.96 -0.55
CA SER A 349 12.67 15.15 -0.96
C SER A 349 13.07 16.00 0.24
N SER A 350 14.36 16.32 0.35
CA SER A 350 14.85 17.29 1.35
C SER A 350 14.37 18.71 1.07
N ASN A 351 14.10 19.05 -0.18
CA ASN A 351 13.62 20.38 -0.60
C ASN A 351 12.10 20.55 -0.41
N ALA A 352 11.37 19.45 -0.31
CA ALA A 352 9.94 19.43 -0.08
C ALA A 352 9.63 18.34 0.96
N PRO A 353 9.97 18.57 2.25
CA PRO A 353 9.73 17.58 3.29
C PRO A 353 8.23 17.31 3.43
N TYR A 354 7.89 16.10 3.85
CA TYR A 354 6.52 15.78 4.19
C TYR A 354 6.18 16.31 5.57
N LYS A 355 5.06 17.03 5.64
CA LYS A 355 4.68 17.79 6.83
C LYS A 355 3.49 17.16 7.54
N MET A 356 3.58 17.10 8.86
CA MET A 356 2.50 16.63 9.70
C MET A 356 2.24 17.65 10.81
N ASN A 357 0.99 18.03 10.98
CA ASN A 357 0.56 18.93 12.05
C ASN A 357 0.54 18.16 13.36
N VAL A 358 1.00 18.78 14.44
CA VAL A 358 1.04 18.17 15.78
C VAL A 358 0.25 19.05 16.73
N ALA A 359 -0.94 18.59 17.13
CA ALA A 359 -1.90 19.35 17.92
C ALA A 359 -2.01 20.81 17.39
N ASN A 360 -1.83 21.81 18.25
CA ASN A 360 -1.89 23.23 17.90
C ASN A 360 -0.50 23.86 17.69
N ASN A 361 0.55 23.07 17.47
CA ASN A 361 1.89 23.60 17.22
C ASN A 361 1.94 24.34 15.86
N SER A 362 2.51 25.54 15.84
CA SER A 362 2.68 26.34 14.62
C SER A 362 3.67 25.74 13.63
N ASN A 363 4.64 24.97 14.10
CA ASN A 363 5.61 24.28 13.27
C ASN A 363 5.15 22.83 13.04
N PRO A 364 5.20 22.32 11.79
CA PRO A 364 4.92 20.91 11.53
C PRO A 364 6.10 20.03 11.91
N LEU A 365 5.83 18.76 12.20
CA LEU A 365 6.84 17.71 12.16
C LEU A 365 7.17 17.43 10.69
N GLU A 366 8.46 17.42 10.36
CA GLU A 366 8.95 17.23 9.00
C GLU A 366 9.72 15.91 8.87
N ILE A 367 9.28 15.06 7.95
CA ILE A 367 10.07 13.92 7.47
C ILE A 367 10.75 14.38 6.18
N TYR A 368 12.07 14.55 6.23
CA TYR A 368 12.82 15.27 5.20
C TYR A 368 13.85 14.41 4.47
N GLN A 369 14.08 13.18 4.92
CA GLN A 369 15.03 12.26 4.29
C GLN A 369 14.53 10.83 4.43
N GLY A 370 14.83 10.01 3.42
CA GLY A 370 14.59 8.58 3.44
C GLY A 370 14.46 8.01 2.02
N ARG A 371 14.91 6.77 1.84
CA ARG A 371 14.73 5.99 0.61
C ARG A 371 13.91 4.74 0.93
N LEU A 372 12.85 4.51 0.16
CA LEU A 372 12.10 3.26 0.21
C LEU A 372 12.95 2.16 -0.44
N LEU A 373 13.51 1.31 0.41
CA LEU A 373 14.32 0.17 0.03
C LEU A 373 13.39 -0.96 -0.39
N SER A 374 13.55 -1.39 -1.64
CA SER A 374 12.91 -2.59 -2.22
C SER A 374 11.42 -2.65 -2.04
N ASP A 375 10.80 -1.47 -2.18
CA ASP A 375 9.35 -1.33 -2.10
C ASP A 375 8.74 -1.80 -0.76
N TYR A 376 9.52 -1.75 0.33
CA TYR A 376 9.08 -2.26 1.63
C TYR A 376 9.43 -1.36 2.80
N VAL A 377 10.68 -0.91 2.96
CA VAL A 377 11.10 -0.25 4.21
C VAL A 377 11.99 0.97 3.98
N ILE A 378 11.83 1.99 4.80
CA ILE A 378 12.81 3.06 5.00
C ILE A 378 13.54 2.76 6.30
N ALA A 379 14.87 2.66 6.24
CA ALA A 379 15.69 2.46 7.42
C ALA A 379 16.26 3.79 7.91
N GLY A 380 15.98 4.15 9.16
CA GLY A 380 16.43 5.37 9.81
C GLY A 380 17.81 5.27 10.45
N LYS A 381 18.20 4.06 10.89
CA LYS A 381 19.50 3.83 11.55
C LYS A 381 20.45 2.98 10.70
N GLU A 382 21.74 3.24 10.89
CA GLU A 382 22.81 2.55 10.19
C GLU A 382 22.75 1.02 10.38
N ALA A 383 22.53 0.53 11.61
CA ALA A 383 22.45 -0.90 11.87
C ALA A 383 21.31 -1.58 11.11
N PHE A 384 20.13 -0.97 11.10
CA PHE A 384 18.96 -1.46 10.37
C PHE A 384 19.18 -1.38 8.85
N TYR A 385 19.79 -0.30 8.36
CA TYR A 385 20.15 -0.15 6.94
C TYR A 385 21.17 -1.21 6.49
N LYS A 386 22.21 -1.47 7.28
CA LYS A 386 23.21 -2.54 7.02
C LYS A 386 22.54 -3.90 6.94
N MET A 387 21.63 -4.20 7.87
CA MET A 387 20.85 -5.43 7.87
C MET A 387 19.94 -5.55 6.64
N ALA A 388 19.21 -4.48 6.28
CA ALA A 388 18.30 -4.46 5.13
C ALA A 388 19.04 -4.64 3.79
N THR A 389 20.23 -4.06 3.67
CA THR A 389 21.02 -4.05 2.42
C THR A 389 22.10 -5.12 2.35
N GLY A 390 22.45 -5.77 3.46
CA GLY A 390 23.60 -6.68 3.57
C GLY A 390 24.96 -5.97 3.54
N LYS A 391 25.00 -4.64 3.65
CA LYS A 391 26.25 -3.86 3.67
C LYS A 391 26.94 -3.94 5.03
N THR A 392 28.27 -3.95 5.02
CA THR A 392 29.08 -3.86 6.24
C THR A 392 29.43 -2.41 6.61
N GLU A 393 29.45 -1.50 5.63
CA GLU A 393 29.73 -0.06 5.81
C GLU A 393 28.82 0.82 4.93
N LEU A 394 28.61 2.07 5.35
CA LEU A 394 27.78 3.05 4.62
C LEU A 394 28.66 4.12 3.96
N SER A 395 28.44 4.32 2.66
CA SER A 395 28.92 5.49 1.92
C SER A 395 28.08 6.75 2.26
N ASP A 396 28.52 7.92 1.81
CA ASP A 396 27.74 9.16 1.96
C ASP A 396 26.37 9.08 1.27
N ALA A 397 26.31 8.41 0.10
CA ALA A 397 25.06 8.16 -0.60
C ALA A 397 24.11 7.23 0.20
N ASP A 398 24.68 6.27 0.94
CA ASP A 398 23.90 5.43 1.84
C ASP A 398 23.37 6.21 3.04
N ARG A 399 24.21 7.08 3.63
CA ARG A 399 23.79 7.96 4.75
C ARG A 399 22.68 8.93 4.33
N ALA A 400 22.72 9.43 3.10
CA ALA A 400 21.66 10.25 2.50
C ALA A 400 20.35 9.49 2.23
N SER A 401 20.37 8.15 2.30
CA SER A 401 19.19 7.29 2.13
C SER A 401 18.48 6.99 3.45
N LEU A 402 19.07 7.35 4.60
CA LEU A 402 18.50 7.09 5.91
C LEU A 402 17.23 7.91 6.15
N GLY A 403 16.25 7.31 6.82
CA GLY A 403 15.01 7.95 7.27
C GLY A 403 15.26 8.93 8.41
N LEU A 404 15.01 10.23 8.20
CA LEU A 404 15.23 11.28 9.22
C LEU A 404 14.04 12.23 9.32
N TRP A 405 13.81 12.71 10.54
CA TRP A 405 12.77 13.70 10.85
C TRP A 405 13.29 14.82 11.76
N ARG A 406 12.60 15.96 11.74
CA ARG A 406 12.86 17.11 12.61
C ARG A 406 11.56 17.79 13.04
N PHE A 407 11.59 18.45 14.19
CA PHE A 407 10.43 19.13 14.75
C PHE A 407 10.85 20.20 15.76
N ASN A 408 10.24 21.39 15.69
CA ASN A 408 10.45 22.45 16.67
C ASN A 408 9.21 22.59 17.56
N ALA A 409 9.39 22.44 18.87
CA ALA A 409 8.30 22.51 19.85
C ALA A 409 8.84 22.88 21.23
N ASP A 410 8.04 23.60 22.02
CA ASP A 410 8.36 23.97 23.40
C ASP A 410 9.76 24.61 23.59
N ASP A 411 10.13 25.50 22.66
CA ASP A 411 11.45 26.16 22.60
C ASP A 411 12.65 25.21 22.43
N ASP A 412 12.40 23.94 22.07
CA ASP A 412 13.40 22.92 21.80
C ASP A 412 13.38 22.49 20.31
N ASN A 413 14.53 22.03 19.84
CA ASN A 413 14.68 21.43 18.52
C ASN A 413 14.85 19.92 18.67
N TYR A 414 13.84 19.17 18.24
CA TYR A 414 13.85 17.72 18.22
C TYR A 414 14.25 17.19 16.85
N SER A 415 15.01 16.12 16.83
CA SER A 415 15.30 15.36 15.63
C SER A 415 15.53 13.88 15.96
N GLY A 416 15.47 13.05 14.93
CA GLY A 416 15.68 11.63 15.10
C GLY A 416 15.63 10.85 13.79
N SER A 417 15.72 9.53 13.95
CA SER A 417 15.56 8.57 12.88
C SER A 417 14.10 8.16 12.75
N ILE A 418 13.69 7.80 11.54
CA ILE A 418 12.43 7.10 11.30
C ILE A 418 12.68 5.80 10.54
N ASP A 419 12.21 4.72 11.12
CA ASP A 419 12.01 3.47 10.39
C ASP A 419 10.54 3.38 9.97
N LEU A 420 10.29 3.16 8.68
CA LEU A 420 8.96 3.18 8.11
C LEU A 420 8.73 1.95 7.24
N TYR A 421 7.58 1.31 7.38
CA TYR A 421 7.18 0.18 6.56
C TYR A 421 6.07 0.59 5.59
N LYS A 422 6.24 0.20 4.33
CA LYS A 422 5.21 0.18 3.30
C LYS A 422 4.50 -1.17 3.37
N ILE A 423 3.26 -1.16 3.78
CA ILE A 423 2.47 -2.36 4.04
C ILE A 423 1.16 -2.29 3.28
N PHE A 424 0.58 -3.46 3.03
CA PHE A 424 -0.69 -3.58 2.33
C PHE A 424 -0.71 -2.80 0.99
N PRO A 425 0.23 -3.07 0.06
CA PRO A 425 0.21 -2.43 -1.25
C PRO A 425 -1.13 -2.65 -1.95
N ILE A 426 -1.51 -1.70 -2.81
CA ILE A 426 -2.71 -1.83 -3.63
C ILE A 426 -2.37 -2.50 -4.97
N SER A 427 -3.38 -3.08 -5.62
CA SER A 427 -3.25 -3.65 -6.97
C SER A 427 -4.11 -2.90 -7.98
N TYR A 428 -4.06 -3.31 -9.24
CA TYR A 428 -5.11 -2.96 -10.19
C TYR A 428 -6.50 -3.41 -9.67
N LEU A 429 -7.57 -2.81 -10.20
CA LEU A 429 -8.94 -3.16 -9.88
C LEU A 429 -9.55 -3.90 -11.08
N ASP A 430 -9.85 -5.20 -10.89
CA ASP A 430 -10.39 -6.03 -11.97
C ASP A 430 -11.78 -5.55 -12.40
N ARG A 431 -11.94 -5.29 -13.70
CA ARG A 431 -13.19 -4.78 -14.28
C ARG A 431 -14.40 -5.70 -14.12
N GLN A 432 -14.21 -6.99 -13.81
CA GLN A 432 -15.33 -7.88 -13.51
C GLN A 432 -16.05 -7.52 -12.20
N VAL A 433 -15.39 -6.73 -11.35
CA VAL A 433 -15.92 -6.27 -10.06
C VAL A 433 -15.98 -4.74 -10.02
N PHE A 434 -14.90 -4.07 -10.40
CA PHE A 434 -14.78 -2.62 -10.41
C PHE A 434 -15.17 -2.07 -11.79
N ARG A 435 -16.48 -1.96 -12.06
CA ARG A 435 -17.02 -1.47 -13.34
C ARG A 435 -17.21 0.05 -13.35
N THR A 436 -16.53 0.72 -14.26
CA THR A 436 -16.63 2.17 -14.54
C THR A 436 -17.06 2.37 -16.00
N ALA A 437 -17.52 3.58 -16.35
CA ALA A 437 -17.80 3.92 -17.74
C ALA A 437 -16.59 3.71 -18.67
N GLU A 438 -15.37 3.78 -18.16
CA GLU A 438 -14.15 3.65 -18.96
C GLU A 438 -13.77 2.19 -19.27
N ASN A 439 -14.16 1.23 -18.43
CA ASN A 439 -13.70 -0.16 -18.55
C ASN A 439 -14.78 -1.18 -18.95
N VAL A 440 -16.02 -0.74 -19.13
CA VAL A 440 -17.12 -1.55 -19.70
C VAL A 440 -17.32 -1.29 -21.19
N GLU A 441 -17.95 -2.23 -21.89
CA GLU A 441 -18.35 -2.06 -23.30
C GLU A 441 -19.47 -1.02 -23.45
N PRO A 442 -19.67 -0.44 -24.65
CA PRO A 442 -20.89 0.31 -24.94
C PRO A 442 -22.14 -0.50 -24.57
N ASP A 443 -23.17 0.18 -24.05
CA ASP A 443 -24.43 -0.44 -23.61
C ASP A 443 -24.32 -1.38 -22.38
N GLU A 444 -23.15 -1.54 -21.77
CA GLU A 444 -22.99 -2.27 -20.50
C GLU A 444 -23.23 -1.39 -19.27
N GLU A 445 -23.69 -2.02 -18.20
CA GLU A 445 -23.88 -1.38 -16.90
C GLU A 445 -22.56 -1.22 -16.12
N TYR A 446 -22.39 -0.05 -15.50
CA TYR A 446 -21.30 0.26 -14.59
C TYR A 446 -21.82 0.79 -13.25
N ILE A 447 -21.03 0.58 -12.19
CA ILE A 447 -21.46 0.79 -10.80
C ILE A 447 -20.65 1.87 -10.07
N PHE A 448 -19.52 2.30 -10.64
CA PHE A 448 -18.67 3.39 -10.13
C PHE A 448 -18.73 4.64 -11.04
N PRO A 449 -18.80 5.86 -10.49
CA PRO A 449 -18.66 6.21 -9.07
C PRO A 449 -19.82 5.72 -8.19
N MET A 450 -19.47 5.23 -6.99
CA MET A 450 -20.43 4.68 -6.04
C MET A 450 -20.62 5.61 -4.86
N TYR A 451 -21.86 6.07 -4.66
CA TYR A 451 -22.23 7.01 -3.61
C TYR A 451 -22.90 6.29 -2.44
N GLY A 452 -22.51 6.63 -1.22
CA GLY A 452 -23.01 5.97 -0.02
C GLY A 452 -22.91 6.82 1.24
N ASN A 453 -23.47 6.29 2.32
CA ASN A 453 -23.33 6.80 3.66
C ASN A 453 -22.69 5.71 4.54
N MET A 454 -21.69 6.11 5.31
CA MET A 454 -21.07 5.29 6.35
C MET A 454 -21.62 5.70 7.72
N GLU A 455 -22.26 4.78 8.43
CA GLU A 455 -22.78 5.01 9.77
C GLU A 455 -21.81 4.43 10.80
N PHE A 456 -21.18 5.29 11.58
CA PHE A 456 -20.26 4.96 12.67
C PHE A 456 -21.00 4.88 13.98
N LYS A 457 -20.94 3.72 14.62
CA LYS A 457 -21.41 3.48 15.99
C LYS A 457 -20.20 3.35 16.90
N PHE A 458 -20.28 3.96 18.07
CA PHE A 458 -19.22 3.92 19.08
C PHE A 458 -19.46 2.73 20.01
N SER A 459 -18.38 2.10 20.48
CA SER A 459 -18.49 1.09 21.55
C SER A 459 -19.03 1.68 22.86
N GLU A 460 -18.82 2.99 23.06
CA GLU A 460 -19.41 3.74 24.15
C GLU A 460 -20.82 4.23 23.79
N ASN A 461 -21.84 3.64 24.40
CA ASN A 461 -23.25 3.90 24.08
C ASN A 461 -23.71 5.34 24.38
N SER A 462 -22.96 6.08 25.21
CA SER A 462 -23.25 7.50 25.48
C SER A 462 -22.98 8.42 24.29
N ILE A 463 -22.25 7.96 23.27
CA ILE A 463 -21.90 8.76 22.09
C ILE A 463 -22.88 8.43 20.96
N SER A 464 -23.50 9.46 20.39
CA SER A 464 -24.44 9.30 19.28
C SER A 464 -23.72 8.83 18.02
N PRO A 465 -24.34 7.96 17.19
CA PRO A 465 -23.79 7.57 15.91
C PRO A 465 -23.56 8.78 14.99
N VAL A 466 -22.53 8.69 14.14
CA VAL A 466 -22.19 9.73 13.15
C VAL A 466 -22.30 9.13 11.76
N THR A 467 -22.99 9.83 10.86
CA THR A 467 -23.09 9.43 9.45
C THR A 467 -22.21 10.31 8.59
N VAL A 468 -21.37 9.70 7.75
CA VAL A 468 -20.53 10.40 6.78
C VAL A 468 -20.86 9.92 5.37
N GLY A 469 -21.24 10.85 4.51
CA GLY A 469 -21.43 10.64 3.09
C GLY A 469 -20.09 10.43 2.41
N VAL A 470 -20.01 9.43 1.54
CA VAL A 470 -18.79 9.04 0.83
C VAL A 470 -19.09 8.75 -0.64
N VAL A 471 -18.07 8.90 -1.46
CA VAL A 471 -18.06 8.37 -2.83
C VAL A 471 -16.75 7.66 -3.09
N ILE A 472 -16.87 6.51 -3.75
CA ILE A 472 -15.76 5.78 -4.35
C ILE A 472 -15.75 6.18 -5.82
N ASP A 473 -14.72 6.92 -6.24
CA ASP A 473 -14.62 7.45 -7.60
C ASP A 473 -14.18 6.37 -8.61
N SER A 474 -14.15 6.72 -9.90
CA SER A 474 -13.72 5.81 -10.98
C SER A 474 -12.24 5.47 -10.98
N ASN A 475 -11.40 6.17 -10.20
CA ASN A 475 -10.03 5.71 -9.92
C ASN A 475 -10.02 4.66 -8.82
N GLY A 476 -11.06 4.56 -7.99
CA GLY A 476 -11.10 3.73 -6.81
C GLY A 476 -10.60 4.45 -5.56
N ASP A 477 -10.47 5.78 -5.60
CA ASP A 477 -10.19 6.59 -4.43
C ASP A 477 -11.49 6.94 -3.70
N VAL A 478 -11.41 7.04 -2.38
CA VAL A 478 -12.57 7.31 -1.52
C VAL A 478 -12.42 8.70 -0.93
N ARG A 479 -13.46 9.50 -1.10
CA ARG A 479 -13.56 10.85 -0.53
C ARG A 479 -14.92 11.04 0.12
N THR A 480 -15.03 12.10 0.90
CA THR A 480 -16.33 12.55 1.40
C THR A 480 -17.24 12.97 0.25
N ASN A 481 -18.53 12.87 0.53
CA ASN A 481 -19.62 13.41 -0.28
C ASN A 481 -20.63 14.07 0.66
N MET A 482 -20.16 15.09 1.37
CA MET A 482 -20.90 15.83 2.39
C MET A 482 -21.90 16.78 1.74
N GLN A 483 -23.09 16.88 2.32
CA GLN A 483 -24.10 17.87 1.93
C GLN A 483 -23.65 19.30 2.26
N SER A 484 -22.97 19.51 3.39
CA SER A 484 -22.45 20.82 3.80
C SER A 484 -21.36 20.68 4.87
N ALA A 485 -20.72 21.79 5.26
CA ALA A 485 -19.72 21.80 6.33
C ALA A 485 -20.25 21.34 7.70
N THR A 486 -21.57 21.40 7.93
CA THR A 486 -22.21 20.99 9.19
C THR A 486 -23.05 19.72 9.07
N ASN A 487 -23.29 19.23 7.85
CA ASN A 487 -23.94 17.95 7.61
C ASN A 487 -23.02 17.04 6.80
N LEU A 488 -22.45 16.07 7.50
CA LEU A 488 -21.47 15.15 6.92
C LEU A 488 -22.12 14.11 6.00
N ALA A 489 -23.43 13.86 6.08
CA ALA A 489 -24.13 12.88 5.26
C ALA A 489 -24.26 13.32 3.79
N THR A 490 -24.47 12.37 2.89
CA THR A 490 -24.79 12.65 1.49
C THR A 490 -26.20 13.23 1.34
N ASP A 491 -26.32 14.26 0.49
CA ASP A 491 -27.62 14.78 0.07
C ASP A 491 -28.42 13.69 -0.66
N SER A 492 -29.62 13.38 -0.17
CA SER A 492 -30.41 12.25 -0.64
C SER A 492 -30.95 12.42 -2.07
N ILE A 493 -30.94 13.64 -2.62
CA ILE A 493 -31.50 13.93 -3.95
C ILE A 493 -30.39 14.32 -4.92
N ASN A 494 -29.56 15.29 -4.55
CA ASN A 494 -28.57 15.91 -5.43
C ASN A 494 -27.14 15.43 -5.17
N GLY A 495 -26.94 14.52 -4.20
CA GLY A 495 -25.61 14.11 -3.77
C GLY A 495 -24.88 13.18 -4.73
N CYS A 496 -25.58 12.54 -5.68
CA CYS A 496 -25.00 11.52 -6.57
C CYS A 496 -24.52 12.12 -7.90
N GLN A 497 -23.69 13.16 -7.82
CA GLN A 497 -23.18 13.91 -8.98
C GLN A 497 -21.65 14.05 -8.98
N GLY A 498 -21.07 14.13 -10.18
CA GLY A 498 -19.63 14.17 -10.39
C GLY A 498 -18.99 12.78 -10.38
N ASP A 499 -17.67 12.75 -10.33
CA ASP A 499 -16.88 11.52 -10.19
C ASP A 499 -15.57 11.89 -9.49
N ILE A 500 -14.53 12.18 -10.28
CA ILE A 500 -13.25 12.71 -9.82
C ILE A 500 -13.35 14.23 -9.67
N LEU A 501 -13.01 14.74 -8.48
CA LEU A 501 -13.00 16.18 -8.24
C LEU A 501 -11.67 16.83 -8.65
N PRO A 502 -11.67 18.14 -8.99
CA PRO A 502 -10.46 18.92 -9.15
C PRO A 502 -9.58 18.91 -7.88
N ALA A 503 -8.32 19.34 -7.99
CA ALA A 503 -7.34 19.32 -6.90
C ALA A 503 -7.80 20.04 -5.61
N GLY A 504 -8.70 21.04 -5.71
CA GLY A 504 -9.28 21.72 -4.56
C GLY A 504 -10.36 20.94 -3.80
N LEU A 505 -10.77 19.77 -4.30
CA LEU A 505 -11.80 18.88 -3.74
C LEU A 505 -13.12 19.61 -3.41
N LYS A 506 -13.51 20.59 -4.22
CA LYS A 506 -14.86 21.15 -4.14
C LYS A 506 -15.78 20.45 -5.11
N ASP A 507 -16.96 20.10 -4.65
CA ASP A 507 -18.00 19.55 -5.52
C ASP A 507 -18.69 20.64 -6.36
N ASN A 508 -19.68 20.22 -7.16
CA ASN A 508 -20.44 21.11 -8.04
C ASN A 508 -21.24 22.19 -7.30
N ASN A 509 -21.50 21.99 -6.00
CA ASN A 509 -22.18 22.95 -5.13
C ASN A 509 -21.19 23.84 -4.36
N GLY A 510 -19.89 23.68 -4.60
CA GLY A 510 -18.83 24.42 -3.93
C GLY A 510 -18.53 23.94 -2.51
N VAL A 511 -19.08 22.79 -2.09
CA VAL A 511 -18.83 22.22 -0.77
C VAL A 511 -17.46 21.56 -0.76
N GLN A 512 -16.68 21.84 0.29
CA GLN A 512 -15.37 21.24 0.49
C GLN A 512 -15.53 19.76 0.83
N GLN A 513 -14.87 18.91 0.07
CA GLN A 513 -14.75 17.48 0.29
C GLN A 513 -13.31 17.13 0.69
N TYR A 514 -13.13 15.96 1.27
CA TYR A 514 -11.89 15.51 1.89
C TYR A 514 -11.55 14.10 1.40
N ARG A 515 -10.27 13.85 1.13
CA ARG A 515 -9.78 12.49 0.85
C ARG A 515 -9.89 11.64 2.12
N LEU A 516 -10.45 10.45 1.98
CA LEU A 516 -10.61 9.50 3.08
C LEU A 516 -9.74 8.28 2.88
N GLY A 517 -9.48 7.85 1.64
CA GLY A 517 -8.65 6.68 1.40
C GLY A 517 -8.78 6.13 0.00
N THR A 518 -8.64 4.82 -0.14
CA THR A 518 -8.63 4.15 -1.45
C THR A 518 -9.05 2.68 -1.35
N LEU A 519 -9.48 2.12 -2.48
CA LEU A 519 -9.67 0.69 -2.64
C LEU A 519 -8.33 -0.03 -2.77
N GLY A 520 -8.12 -1.06 -1.97
CA GLY A 520 -6.91 -1.86 -2.01
C GLY A 520 -6.85 -2.78 -3.22
N ARG A 521 -7.90 -3.59 -3.39
CA ARG A 521 -7.98 -4.64 -4.41
C ARG A 521 -9.42 -5.10 -4.65
N ALA A 522 -9.68 -5.60 -5.86
CA ALA A 522 -10.87 -6.33 -6.22
C ALA A 522 -10.65 -7.85 -6.18
N PHE A 523 -11.59 -8.58 -5.56
CA PHE A 523 -11.62 -10.04 -5.48
C PHE A 523 -12.73 -10.57 -6.38
N ILE A 524 -12.32 -11.31 -7.42
CA ILE A 524 -13.20 -11.71 -8.53
C ILE A 524 -14.23 -12.73 -8.07
N ASP A 525 -13.84 -13.70 -7.26
CA ASP A 525 -14.71 -14.82 -6.87
C ASP A 525 -15.75 -14.37 -5.84
N GLU A 526 -15.33 -13.59 -4.84
CA GLU A 526 -16.21 -13.06 -3.80
C GLU A 526 -17.01 -11.84 -4.25
N LYS A 527 -16.68 -11.26 -5.41
CA LYS A 527 -17.21 -9.99 -5.91
C LYS A 527 -17.12 -8.88 -4.87
N THR A 528 -15.97 -8.78 -4.22
CA THR A 528 -15.71 -7.78 -3.17
C THR A 528 -14.58 -6.84 -3.55
N VAL A 529 -14.56 -5.67 -2.94
CA VAL A 529 -13.40 -4.77 -2.94
C VAL A 529 -12.96 -4.49 -1.51
N SER A 530 -11.64 -4.49 -1.27
CA SER A 530 -11.09 -4.04 0.01
C SER A 530 -10.98 -2.53 0.04
N MET A 531 -11.30 -1.93 1.18
CA MET A 531 -11.29 -0.47 1.37
C MET A 531 -10.45 -0.10 2.60
N ARG A 532 -9.69 1.00 2.51
CA ARG A 532 -8.89 1.54 3.62
C ARG A 532 -9.18 3.03 3.76
N LEU A 533 -9.56 3.48 4.96
CA LEU A 533 -9.94 4.87 5.21
C LEU A 533 -9.30 5.46 6.48
N VAL A 534 -8.88 6.72 6.40
CA VAL A 534 -8.45 7.57 7.51
C VAL A 534 -9.28 8.85 7.51
N PHE A 535 -9.85 9.19 8.67
CA PHE A 535 -10.54 10.46 8.89
C PHE A 535 -9.59 11.43 9.59
N ALA A 536 -8.83 12.22 8.84
CA ALA A 536 -7.72 13.04 9.34
C ALA A 536 -7.96 14.55 9.20
N ASP A 537 -9.08 15.04 9.72
CA ASP A 537 -9.42 16.47 9.71
C ASP A 537 -10.36 16.83 10.88
N PRO A 538 -10.22 18.01 11.51
CA PRO A 538 -11.12 18.47 12.56
C PRO A 538 -12.60 18.52 12.17
N VAL A 539 -12.95 18.67 10.88
CA VAL A 539 -14.33 18.66 10.38
C VAL A 539 -15.09 17.39 10.77
N PHE A 540 -14.38 16.27 10.99
CA PHE A 540 -14.96 15.00 11.37
C PHE A 540 -15.32 14.91 12.85
N GLY A 541 -14.99 15.92 13.67
CA GLY A 541 -15.36 15.98 15.07
C GLY A 541 -14.94 14.72 15.84
N SER A 542 -15.92 13.97 16.36
CA SER A 542 -15.70 12.73 17.13
C SER A 542 -15.07 11.59 16.32
N LEU A 543 -15.04 11.68 14.99
CA LEU A 543 -14.37 10.72 14.11
C LEU A 543 -12.96 11.17 13.68
N ASN A 544 -12.48 12.34 14.11
CA ASN A 544 -11.13 12.78 13.77
C ASN A 544 -10.09 11.83 14.39
N GLY A 545 -9.33 11.16 13.52
CA GLY A 545 -8.39 10.08 13.82
C GLY A 545 -8.94 8.67 13.64
N ALA A 546 -10.18 8.49 13.16
CA ALA A 546 -10.76 7.18 12.92
C ALA A 546 -10.08 6.46 11.72
N LEU A 547 -9.88 5.16 11.89
CA LEU A 547 -9.22 4.25 10.93
C LEU A 547 -10.15 3.07 10.63
N VAL A 548 -10.31 2.76 9.35
CA VAL A 548 -11.13 1.64 8.86
C VAL A 548 -10.33 0.82 7.85
N GLY A 549 -10.34 -0.51 7.97
CA GLY A 549 -9.76 -1.39 6.94
C GLY A 549 -8.23 -1.45 6.90
N MET A 550 -7.53 -1.01 7.95
CA MET A 550 -6.05 -1.02 7.98
C MET A 550 -5.44 -2.41 8.14
N ASN A 551 -6.23 -3.43 8.52
CA ASN A 551 -5.76 -4.78 8.81
C ASN A 551 -4.55 -4.82 9.78
N SER A 552 -4.55 -3.92 10.76
CA SER A 552 -3.44 -3.71 11.68
C SER A 552 -3.88 -3.96 13.12
N THR A 553 -3.02 -4.60 13.90
CA THR A 553 -3.19 -4.77 15.34
C THR A 553 -2.04 -4.06 16.05
N ILE A 554 -2.39 -3.05 16.85
CA ILE A 554 -1.43 -2.28 17.64
C ILE A 554 -1.58 -2.69 19.09
N GLN A 555 -0.51 -3.20 19.66
CA GLN A 555 -0.44 -3.50 21.08
C GLN A 555 -0.33 -2.17 21.86
N ALA A 556 -1.25 -1.93 22.79
CA ALA A 556 -1.32 -0.67 23.53
C ALA A 556 -0.64 -0.75 24.91
N SER A 557 -0.42 -1.96 25.44
CA SER A 557 0.25 -2.18 26.73
C SER A 557 0.99 -3.52 26.76
N THR A 558 1.68 -3.83 27.86
CA THR A 558 2.30 -5.17 28.06
C THR A 558 1.29 -6.30 28.24
N ASN A 559 0.00 -5.98 28.49
CA ASN A 559 -1.06 -6.97 28.55
C ASN A 559 -1.55 -7.29 27.12
N THR A 560 -1.43 -8.55 26.69
CA THR A 560 -1.76 -9.00 25.34
C THR A 560 -3.23 -8.83 24.94
N ASP A 561 -4.12 -8.55 25.90
CA ASP A 561 -5.53 -8.27 25.61
C ASP A 561 -5.78 -6.79 25.30
N ASP A 562 -4.85 -5.89 25.66
CA ASP A 562 -4.92 -4.46 25.35
C ASP A 562 -4.42 -4.19 23.94
N LYS A 563 -5.25 -4.53 22.97
CA LYS A 563 -4.97 -4.35 21.53
C LYS A 563 -5.96 -3.39 20.89
N ILE A 564 -5.42 -2.52 20.06
CA ILE A 564 -6.20 -1.73 19.11
C ILE A 564 -6.24 -2.53 17.82
N VAL A 565 -7.39 -3.14 17.54
CA VAL A 565 -7.59 -3.95 16.33
C VAL A 565 -8.33 -3.13 15.29
N ILE A 566 -7.69 -2.96 14.14
CA ILE A 566 -8.29 -2.36 12.96
C ILE A 566 -8.35 -3.46 11.90
N GLY A 567 -9.48 -4.15 11.82
CA GLY A 567 -9.66 -5.26 10.88
C GLY A 567 -9.69 -4.81 9.42
N GLY A 568 -9.81 -5.80 8.51
CA GLY A 568 -10.12 -5.54 7.10
C GLY A 568 -11.53 -4.99 6.91
N ALA A 569 -11.77 -4.32 5.78
CA ALA A 569 -13.09 -3.83 5.38
C ALA A 569 -13.33 -4.20 3.91
N LEU A 570 -14.35 -5.01 3.67
CA LEU A 570 -14.72 -5.56 2.37
C LEU A 570 -16.13 -5.09 2.00
N LEU A 571 -16.24 -4.42 0.86
CA LEU A 571 -17.51 -4.05 0.25
C LEU A 571 -17.91 -5.14 -0.75
N ASN A 572 -18.99 -5.86 -0.45
CA ASN A 572 -19.55 -6.88 -1.33
C ASN A 572 -20.48 -6.24 -2.36
N LEU A 573 -20.14 -6.46 -3.64
CA LEU A 573 -20.78 -5.85 -4.79
C LEU A 573 -21.64 -6.84 -5.59
N SER A 574 -21.73 -8.10 -5.18
CA SER A 574 -22.44 -9.16 -5.91
C SER A 574 -23.86 -8.76 -6.30
N ASN A 575 -24.57 -8.11 -5.38
CA ASN A 575 -25.94 -7.65 -5.58
C ASN A 575 -26.03 -6.50 -6.59
N VAL A 576 -25.14 -5.51 -6.51
CA VAL A 576 -25.11 -4.37 -7.44
C VAL A 576 -24.68 -4.81 -8.84
N LEU A 577 -23.71 -5.72 -8.93
CA LEU A 577 -23.30 -6.32 -10.20
C LEU A 577 -24.40 -7.16 -10.86
N ASN A 578 -25.41 -7.60 -10.08
CA ASN A 578 -26.59 -8.30 -10.56
C ASN A 578 -27.82 -7.37 -10.72
N GLY A 579 -27.63 -6.05 -10.75
CA GLY A 579 -28.69 -5.06 -11.01
C GLY A 579 -29.51 -4.63 -9.80
N THR A 580 -29.12 -5.00 -8.57
CA THR A 580 -29.85 -4.62 -7.34
C THR A 580 -29.11 -3.58 -6.50
N SER A 581 -29.81 -2.55 -6.02
CA SER A 581 -29.21 -1.47 -5.19
C SER A 581 -28.95 -1.86 -3.74
N ARG A 582 -28.25 -2.98 -3.50
CA ARG A 582 -27.85 -3.46 -2.18
C ARG A 582 -26.37 -3.78 -2.16
N VAL A 583 -25.68 -3.42 -1.08
CA VAL A 583 -24.28 -3.78 -0.83
C VAL A 583 -24.15 -4.44 0.54
N GLY A 584 -23.14 -5.29 0.69
CA GLY A 584 -22.70 -5.80 1.99
C GLY A 584 -21.41 -5.12 2.42
N PHE A 585 -21.20 -4.90 3.72
CA PHE A 585 -19.96 -4.34 4.23
C PHE A 585 -19.52 -5.10 5.48
N THR A 586 -18.46 -5.91 5.33
CA THR A 586 -18.01 -6.86 6.35
C THR A 586 -16.50 -6.86 6.50
N ASN A 587 -16.00 -7.36 7.63
CA ASN A 587 -14.58 -7.65 7.79
C ASN A 587 -14.20 -8.94 7.01
N SER A 588 -12.92 -9.32 7.04
CA SER A 588 -12.43 -10.53 6.37
C SER A 588 -12.98 -11.84 6.94
N ALA A 589 -13.59 -11.81 8.13
CA ALA A 589 -14.27 -12.95 8.74
C ALA A 589 -15.79 -12.97 8.46
N GLY A 590 -16.30 -12.04 7.65
CA GLY A 590 -17.73 -11.92 7.34
C GLY A 590 -18.57 -11.23 8.42
N GLU A 591 -17.95 -10.63 9.43
CA GLU A 591 -18.63 -9.93 10.54
C GLU A 591 -18.73 -8.42 10.27
N SER A 592 -19.33 -7.67 11.21
CA SER A 592 -19.38 -6.20 11.12
C SER A 592 -17.98 -5.60 11.00
N VAL A 593 -17.83 -4.59 10.14
CA VAL A 593 -16.58 -3.83 10.05
C VAL A 593 -16.39 -3.03 11.33
N GLY A 594 -15.21 -3.21 11.96
CA GLY A 594 -14.77 -2.41 13.09
C GLY A 594 -13.98 -1.18 12.63
N TRP A 595 -13.98 -0.14 13.44
CA TRP A 595 -13.11 1.02 13.30
C TRP A 595 -12.45 1.35 14.64
N ALA A 596 -11.27 1.96 14.59
CA ALA A 596 -10.59 2.41 15.80
C ALA A 596 -9.95 3.79 15.61
N ASN A 597 -9.71 4.47 16.73
CA ASN A 597 -8.98 5.73 16.77
C ASN A 597 -7.78 5.56 17.70
N THR A 598 -6.58 5.57 17.12
CA THR A 598 -5.34 5.33 17.87
C THR A 598 -5.08 6.42 18.90
N TYR A 599 -5.37 7.69 18.57
CA TYR A 599 -5.21 8.81 19.48
C TYR A 599 -6.10 8.65 20.73
N ALA A 600 -7.40 8.42 20.53
CA ALA A 600 -8.35 8.18 21.62
C ALA A 600 -8.01 6.93 22.44
N SER A 601 -7.56 5.85 21.77
CA SER A 601 -7.19 4.60 22.43
C SER A 601 -5.98 4.78 23.36
N PHE A 602 -4.96 5.51 22.93
CA PHE A 602 -3.80 5.82 23.78
C PHE A 602 -4.10 6.89 24.83
N GLN A 603 -5.05 7.79 24.60
CA GLN A 603 -5.58 8.65 25.67
C GLN A 603 -6.21 7.80 26.78
N LYS A 604 -6.95 6.74 26.44
CA LYS A 604 -7.49 5.79 27.43
C LYS A 604 -6.39 5.11 28.25
N VAL A 605 -5.27 4.74 27.61
CA VAL A 605 -4.11 4.18 28.33
C VAL A 605 -3.55 5.18 29.33
N TYR A 606 -3.34 6.44 28.92
CA TYR A 606 -2.91 7.50 29.83
C TYR A 606 -3.89 7.67 31.00
N ASN A 607 -5.19 7.79 30.74
CA ASN A 607 -6.20 7.99 31.78
C ASN A 607 -6.28 6.82 32.78
N ASN A 608 -5.97 5.59 32.35
CA ASN A 608 -5.98 4.44 33.25
C ASN A 608 -4.75 4.39 34.18
N ASN A 609 -3.71 5.19 33.89
CA ASN A 609 -2.44 5.18 34.61
C ASN A 609 -2.18 6.45 35.43
N ASN A 610 -3.08 7.44 35.39
CA ASN A 610 -2.98 8.68 36.15
C ASN A 610 -4.28 8.88 36.95
N THR A 611 -4.40 9.99 37.68
CA THR A 611 -5.57 10.27 38.56
C THR A 611 -6.06 11.71 38.47
N ASP A 612 -5.42 12.53 37.66
CA ASP A 612 -5.61 13.96 37.49
C ASP A 612 -6.20 14.30 36.10
N GLU A 613 -6.92 13.35 35.49
CA GLU A 613 -7.54 13.51 34.18
C GLU A 613 -8.63 14.57 34.18
N THR A 614 -8.63 15.39 33.15
CA THR A 614 -9.68 16.35 32.84
C THR A 614 -10.90 15.65 32.22
N THR A 615 -12.05 16.36 32.25
CA THR A 615 -13.26 15.90 31.56
C THR A 615 -13.05 15.74 30.06
N GLU A 616 -12.26 16.61 29.44
CA GLU A 616 -11.93 16.54 28.01
C GLU A 616 -11.15 15.27 27.67
N GLU A 617 -10.16 14.90 28.49
CA GLU A 617 -9.38 13.67 28.32
C GLU A 617 -10.21 12.41 28.52
N THR A 618 -11.11 12.44 29.49
CA THR A 618 -12.06 11.34 29.73
C THR A 618 -13.04 11.18 28.57
N ASN A 619 -13.50 12.28 27.98
CA ASN A 619 -14.39 12.24 26.82
C ASN A 619 -13.68 11.79 25.55
N LEU A 620 -12.44 12.22 25.31
CA LEU A 620 -11.63 11.75 24.19
C LEU A 620 -11.42 10.23 24.23
N ALA A 621 -11.13 9.66 25.40
CA ALA A 621 -10.91 8.22 25.56
C ALA A 621 -12.12 7.35 25.16
N LYS A 622 -13.35 7.90 25.19
CA LYS A 622 -14.58 7.21 24.76
C LYS A 622 -14.67 7.02 23.25
N LEU A 623 -13.86 7.76 22.48
CA LEU A 623 -13.86 7.74 21.01
C LEU A 623 -12.93 6.66 20.43
N SER A 624 -12.50 5.68 21.24
CA SER A 624 -11.47 4.70 20.88
C SER A 624 -11.84 3.81 19.70
N GLY A 625 -13.13 3.60 19.42
CA GLY A 625 -13.58 2.78 18.29
C GLY A 625 -15.04 2.36 18.37
N GLY A 626 -15.40 1.43 17.48
CA GLY A 626 -16.71 0.80 17.42
C GLY A 626 -16.93 0.08 16.10
N SER A 627 -18.17 0.08 15.60
CA SER A 627 -18.54 -0.54 14.33
C SER A 627 -18.95 0.49 13.28
N VAL A 628 -18.79 0.13 12.02
CA VAL A 628 -19.19 0.95 10.89
C VAL A 628 -19.94 0.12 9.86
N SER A 629 -21.02 0.67 9.34
CA SER A 629 -21.80 0.08 8.26
C SER A 629 -21.82 1.01 7.04
N PHE A 630 -22.12 0.45 5.87
CA PHE A 630 -22.22 1.19 4.63
C PHE A 630 -23.59 0.95 3.99
N LYS A 631 -24.23 2.02 3.53
CA LYS A 631 -25.47 1.97 2.74
C LYS A 631 -25.28 2.82 1.49
N LEU A 632 -25.77 2.37 0.34
CA LEU A 632 -25.86 3.21 -0.85
C LEU A 632 -26.72 4.46 -0.56
N ALA A 633 -26.34 5.59 -1.15
CA ALA A 633 -27.10 6.83 -1.05
C ALA A 633 -28.46 6.64 -1.76
N ASP A 634 -29.50 7.32 -1.28
CA ASP A 634 -30.85 7.14 -1.84
C ASP A 634 -30.94 7.60 -3.31
N CYS A 635 -30.09 8.55 -3.73
CA CYS A 635 -29.96 9.00 -5.12
C CYS A 635 -29.12 8.07 -6.02
N TYR A 636 -28.49 7.03 -5.48
CA TYR A 636 -27.58 6.18 -6.24
C TYR A 636 -28.35 5.29 -7.22
N SER A 637 -27.85 5.21 -8.45
CA SER A 637 -28.35 4.32 -9.49
C SER A 637 -27.20 3.69 -10.26
N ILE A 638 -27.40 2.43 -10.67
CA ILE A 638 -26.57 1.80 -11.70
C ILE A 638 -26.80 2.54 -13.02
N LYS A 639 -25.73 2.72 -13.80
CA LYS A 639 -25.77 3.47 -15.06
C LYS A 639 -25.33 2.58 -16.21
N THR A 640 -25.76 2.92 -17.41
CA THR A 640 -25.34 2.28 -18.67
C THR A 640 -24.40 3.22 -19.41
N LYS A 641 -23.35 2.68 -20.04
CA LYS A 641 -22.38 3.44 -20.83
C LYS A 641 -22.97 3.99 -22.12
#